data_AF-K2CUT3-F1
#
_entry.id   AF-K2CUT3-F1
#
_cell.length_a   1.000
_cell.length_b   1.000
_cell.length_c   1.000
_cell.angle_alpha   90.00
_cell.angle_beta   90.00
_cell.angle_gamma   90.00
#
_symmetry.space_group_name_H-M   'P 1'
#
loop_
_entity.id
_entity.type
_entity.pdbx_description
1 polymer ?
#
loop_
_entity_poly.entity_id
_entity_poly.type
_entity_poly.pdbx_seq_one_letter_code
_entity_poly.pdbx_strand_id
1 'polypeptide(L)'
;MGLFGYKLKLYELITFAILIILILAIPSSVYLVKKTQILKSKATSNFNVGVNIVGITHLGPDDMEANLAEIARMGGKVVRVFAPKDEVSHEVAAQRLDDFLSRAQRYGITVIVALIDFYGSGYRPQGTEGFYTDNFNGIPLLNHDFFAGGYRGAYKQFIETVVSRNKHHSNIYAWEIGNELKDDKSPETFIDFMKDIASTIKNLDPGHSIASGMLSAGHANLSPEALYNAVPDINIVTIHMYNGNRAGEQDTAWAQVNGKVFIDEEAGYSGSGDRTSQMRDEIEFWKSRGAAAILQWGFIAGGLGDNGFGDRDFGMDTIWHSDYNNLFSLYQSFNGGGNPAPPPGGGSCNIDYQSPSLKDSCSACLSSKDPGLAGSFKSLNPSKFNSCSTKELLAYWCNGGISPQAMKDCLKWKSACGASCAGEWVMADANCQDSCSNCVLQYRDDILPFFLQNQWDVRCQNYSKIVSNWCGIDPKGCSDVKNNNCKSSCSGGGATVSPSPAVGGTIYGVIWDDTKGNTKQPDGVRQPDEPLISGIKVCVRQLTSSDPANCTVTQDKLNDAKGNYKLTGVAAGSRKVFVDSSSFGSWAPVNLTERATNPAALQAGKSASASFYFKPILSSPAPSSSPSPVSSPTPTPTPTPTPTPSPSPTPTPTPTLQLSSEQIKFDLNKDKKINSIDVSLFLEFWRNDSYSQKYDFNNDGVINTIDYASLLSNF
;
A
#
# COMPACT_ATOMS: atom_id res chain seq x y z
N MET A 1 33.37 36.48 -78.81
CA MET A 1 34.04 35.22 -79.25
C MET A 1 34.75 34.64 -78.03
N GLY A 2 34.50 33.46 -77.50
CA GLY A 2 33.57 32.39 -77.83
C GLY A 2 33.34 31.50 -76.61
N LEU A 3 32.17 30.86 -76.59
CA LEU A 3 31.76 29.77 -75.71
C LEU A 3 32.60 28.50 -75.95
N PHE A 4 32.33 27.47 -75.13
CA PHE A 4 32.86 26.10 -75.05
C PHE A 4 33.97 25.93 -74.02
N GLY A 5 33.79 25.20 -72.92
CA GLY A 5 32.75 24.24 -72.57
C GLY A 5 33.41 23.21 -71.66
N TYR A 6 32.97 23.17 -70.40
CA TYR A 6 33.40 22.20 -69.41
C TYR A 6 33.15 20.79 -69.94
N LYS A 7 34.20 20.12 -70.44
CA LYS A 7 34.22 18.67 -70.54
C LYS A 7 34.53 18.10 -69.15
N LEU A 8 33.56 18.19 -68.23
CA LEU A 8 33.41 17.07 -67.29
C LEU A 8 33.14 15.88 -68.19
N LYS A 9 34.04 14.90 -68.17
CA LYS A 9 33.97 13.73 -69.04
C LYS A 9 32.57 13.15 -68.85
N LEU A 10 31.83 13.01 -69.95
CA LEU A 10 30.51 12.38 -69.97
C LEU A 10 30.55 11.04 -69.21
N TYR A 11 31.70 10.37 -69.19
CA TYR A 11 31.99 9.20 -68.39
C TYR A 11 31.88 9.42 -66.87
N GLU A 12 32.43 10.51 -66.32
CA GLU A 12 32.40 10.82 -64.89
C GLU A 12 30.98 11.20 -64.43
N LEU A 13 30.26 12.00 -65.22
CA LEU A 13 28.84 12.33 -64.98
C LEU A 13 27.93 11.10 -65.10
N ILE A 14 28.21 10.20 -66.05
CA ILE A 14 27.49 8.93 -66.18
C ILE A 14 27.83 8.00 -65.02
N THR A 15 29.09 7.88 -64.58
CA THR A 15 29.41 7.08 -63.39
C THR A 15 28.83 7.69 -62.11
N PHE A 16 28.78 9.01 -61.96
CA PHE A 16 28.18 9.66 -60.79
C PHE A 16 26.65 9.51 -60.80
N ALA A 17 26.02 9.63 -61.96
CA ALA A 17 24.59 9.38 -62.13
C ALA A 17 24.25 7.90 -61.94
N ILE A 18 25.07 6.97 -62.43
CA ILE A 18 24.91 5.53 -62.22
C ILE A 18 25.13 5.18 -60.75
N LEU A 19 26.08 5.82 -60.04
CA LEU A 19 26.30 5.61 -58.62
C LEU A 19 25.13 6.17 -57.77
N ILE A 20 24.59 7.34 -58.13
CA ILE A 20 23.40 7.92 -57.50
C ILE A 20 22.16 7.07 -57.79
N ILE A 21 21.98 6.58 -59.02
CA ILE A 21 20.91 5.66 -59.39
C ILE A 21 21.10 4.31 -58.69
N LEU A 22 22.32 3.80 -58.52
CA LEU A 22 22.59 2.58 -57.74
C LEU A 22 22.35 2.76 -56.25
N ILE A 23 22.59 3.97 -55.69
CA ILE A 23 22.29 4.31 -54.29
C ILE A 23 20.78 4.53 -54.08
N LEU A 24 20.07 5.11 -55.06
CA LEU A 24 18.62 5.31 -55.05
C LEU A 24 17.82 4.06 -55.49
N ALA A 25 18.46 3.12 -56.20
CA ALA A 25 17.89 1.83 -56.63
C ALA A 25 18.29 0.67 -55.72
N ILE A 26 18.99 0.94 -54.60
CA ILE A 26 18.88 0.05 -53.44
C ILE A 26 17.43 0.21 -53.00
N PRO A 27 16.55 -0.79 -53.19
CA PRO A 27 15.19 -0.64 -52.73
C PRO A 27 15.26 -0.39 -51.23
N SER A 28 14.47 0.57 -50.72
CA SER A 28 14.43 0.93 -49.30
C SER A 28 14.31 -0.31 -48.39
N SER A 29 13.77 -1.41 -48.94
CA SER A 29 13.74 -2.75 -48.35
C SER A 29 15.10 -3.36 -48.00
N VAL A 30 16.22 -3.11 -48.69
CA VAL A 30 17.53 -3.74 -48.38
C VAL A 30 18.28 -2.99 -47.26
N TYR A 31 18.13 -1.66 -47.18
CA TYR A 31 18.64 -0.87 -46.06
C TYR A 31 17.79 -1.07 -44.79
N LEU A 32 16.46 -1.21 -44.96
CA LEU A 32 15.55 -1.69 -43.91
C LEU A 32 15.96 -3.10 -43.48
N VAL A 33 16.12 -4.08 -44.35
CA VAL A 33 16.43 -5.48 -43.97
C VAL A 33 17.73 -5.62 -43.17
N LYS A 34 18.80 -4.85 -43.48
CA LYS A 34 20.03 -4.87 -42.66
C LYS A 34 19.84 -4.20 -41.30
N LYS A 35 19.10 -3.09 -41.21
CA LYS A 35 18.77 -2.45 -39.93
C LYS A 35 17.78 -3.31 -39.12
N THR A 36 16.83 -3.98 -39.76
CA THR A 36 15.89 -4.94 -39.17
C THR A 36 16.60 -6.22 -38.72
N GLN A 37 17.65 -6.69 -39.40
CA GLN A 37 18.47 -7.82 -38.90
C GLN A 37 19.38 -7.42 -37.74
N ILE A 38 19.94 -6.22 -37.75
CA ILE A 38 20.74 -5.68 -36.62
C ILE A 38 19.81 -5.37 -35.42
N LEU A 39 18.59 -4.92 -35.64
CA LEU A 39 17.57 -4.72 -34.59
C LEU A 39 16.93 -6.04 -34.12
N LYS A 40 16.75 -7.04 -34.99
CA LYS A 40 16.37 -8.40 -34.59
C LYS A 40 17.45 -9.07 -33.74
N SER A 41 18.73 -8.68 -33.90
CA SER A 41 19.82 -9.13 -33.01
C SER A 41 19.92 -8.35 -31.69
N LYS A 42 19.10 -7.30 -31.50
CA LYS A 42 18.94 -6.59 -30.23
C LYS A 42 17.63 -6.95 -29.50
N ALA A 43 16.88 -7.90 -30.04
CA ALA A 43 15.67 -8.45 -29.41
C ALA A 43 16.06 -9.52 -28.36
N THR A 44 16.56 -9.03 -27.24
CA THR A 44 16.53 -9.70 -25.93
C THR A 44 16.14 -8.61 -24.94
N SER A 45 15.18 -8.73 -24.02
CA SER A 45 14.26 -9.80 -23.63
C SER A 45 13.62 -9.21 -22.37
N ASN A 46 12.35 -8.80 -22.39
CA ASN A 46 11.46 -8.58 -21.22
C ASN A 46 10.19 -7.84 -21.67
N PHE A 47 9.30 -8.55 -22.34
CA PHE A 47 7.91 -8.08 -22.50
C PHE A 47 7.20 -8.28 -21.17
N ASN A 48 6.53 -7.25 -20.66
CA ASN A 48 5.78 -7.31 -19.42
C ASN A 48 4.28 -7.29 -19.68
N VAL A 49 3.52 -7.84 -18.74
CA VAL A 49 2.08 -7.59 -18.65
C VAL A 49 1.79 -6.84 -17.35
N GLY A 50 0.70 -6.07 -17.36
CA GLY A 50 0.31 -5.25 -16.23
C GLY A 50 -1.18 -4.95 -16.21
N VAL A 51 -1.58 -4.05 -15.31
CA VAL A 51 -2.98 -3.64 -15.12
C VAL A 51 -3.07 -2.15 -14.78
N ASN A 52 -4.23 -1.55 -15.01
CA ASN A 52 -4.61 -0.22 -14.58
C ASN A 52 -5.50 -0.32 -13.34
N ILE A 53 -5.11 0.39 -12.26
CA ILE A 53 -5.97 0.58 -11.08
C ILE A 53 -5.87 2.04 -10.67
N VAL A 54 -6.78 2.85 -11.21
CA VAL A 54 -6.76 4.32 -11.17
C VAL A 54 -6.48 4.86 -9.76
N GLY A 55 -7.37 4.60 -8.79
CA GLY A 55 -7.30 5.23 -7.46
C GLY A 55 -6.66 4.39 -6.37
N ILE A 56 -5.90 3.33 -6.69
CA ILE A 56 -5.39 2.38 -5.67
C ILE A 56 -4.52 3.05 -4.60
N THR A 57 -3.83 4.15 -4.94
CA THR A 57 -3.01 4.94 -4.01
C THR A 57 -3.84 5.58 -2.89
N HIS A 58 -5.17 5.64 -3.04
CA HIS A 58 -6.09 6.26 -2.09
C HIS A 58 -6.97 5.26 -1.33
N LEU A 59 -6.73 3.95 -1.50
CA LEU A 59 -7.41 2.90 -0.74
C LEU A 59 -6.76 2.60 0.61
N GLY A 60 -7.43 1.76 1.39
CA GLY A 60 -6.86 1.16 2.59
C GLY A 60 -5.75 0.15 2.27
N PRO A 61 -4.88 -0.15 3.24
CA PRO A 61 -3.74 -1.04 3.04
C PRO A 61 -4.15 -2.46 2.62
N ASP A 62 -5.30 -2.96 3.08
CA ASP A 62 -5.76 -4.32 2.76
C ASP A 62 -6.11 -4.46 1.26
N ASP A 63 -6.76 -3.45 0.68
CA ASP A 63 -7.08 -3.45 -0.76
C ASP A 63 -5.82 -3.31 -1.62
N MET A 64 -4.86 -2.48 -1.19
CA MET A 64 -3.57 -2.34 -1.88
C MET A 64 -2.82 -3.68 -1.90
N GLU A 65 -2.72 -4.36 -0.74
CA GLU A 65 -2.03 -5.65 -0.65
C GLU A 65 -2.72 -6.74 -1.46
N ALA A 66 -4.06 -6.82 -1.40
CA ALA A 66 -4.81 -7.80 -2.16
C ALA A 66 -4.62 -7.63 -3.68
N ASN A 67 -4.67 -6.39 -4.18
CA ASN A 67 -4.42 -6.11 -5.60
C ASN A 67 -2.97 -6.40 -6.00
N LEU A 68 -1.99 -5.95 -5.23
CA LEU A 68 -0.57 -6.19 -5.53
C LEU A 68 -0.21 -7.68 -5.50
N ALA A 69 -0.74 -8.43 -4.52
CA ALA A 69 -0.55 -9.87 -4.44
C ALA A 69 -1.15 -10.60 -5.65
N GLU A 70 -2.33 -10.18 -6.11
CA GLU A 70 -3.00 -10.82 -7.24
C GLU A 70 -2.33 -10.48 -8.58
N ILE A 71 -1.86 -9.24 -8.75
CA ILE A 71 -1.01 -8.84 -9.89
C ILE A 71 0.25 -9.70 -9.91
N ALA A 72 0.94 -9.85 -8.77
CA ALA A 72 2.14 -10.66 -8.67
C ALA A 72 1.86 -12.15 -8.98
N ARG A 73 0.70 -12.68 -8.54
CA ARG A 73 0.25 -14.06 -8.84
C ARG A 73 0.01 -14.25 -10.34
N MET A 74 -0.53 -13.23 -11.01
CA MET A 74 -0.72 -13.20 -12.46
C MET A 74 0.61 -13.10 -13.21
N GLY A 75 1.70 -12.82 -12.48
CA GLY A 75 3.01 -12.50 -13.03
C GLY A 75 3.11 -11.07 -13.55
N GLY A 76 2.10 -10.22 -13.31
CA GLY A 76 2.14 -8.81 -13.67
C GLY A 76 3.33 -8.10 -13.05
N LYS A 77 3.99 -7.25 -13.85
CA LYS A 77 5.21 -6.52 -13.46
C LYS A 77 5.05 -5.00 -13.48
N VAL A 78 3.98 -4.51 -14.08
CA VAL A 78 3.68 -3.09 -14.21
C VAL A 78 2.26 -2.84 -13.71
N VAL A 79 2.08 -1.80 -12.89
CA VAL A 79 0.76 -1.28 -12.54
C VAL A 79 0.72 0.21 -12.86
N ARG A 80 -0.36 0.67 -13.46
CA ARG A 80 -0.60 2.08 -13.73
C ARG A 80 -1.64 2.65 -12.77
N VAL A 81 -1.32 3.79 -12.17
CA VAL A 81 -2.09 4.40 -11.08
C VAL A 81 -2.12 5.91 -11.24
N PHE A 82 -3.13 6.55 -10.63
CA PHE A 82 -3.27 7.99 -10.58
C PHE A 82 -2.81 8.44 -9.20
N ALA A 83 -1.83 9.34 -9.17
CA ALA A 83 -1.40 10.00 -7.95
C ALA A 83 -2.37 11.10 -7.45
N PRO A 84 -3.00 11.91 -8.33
CA PRO A 84 -3.80 13.04 -7.87
C PRO A 84 -5.20 12.63 -7.44
N LYS A 85 -5.76 13.38 -6.48
CA LYS A 85 -7.16 13.31 -6.10
C LYS A 85 -7.60 14.66 -5.54
N ASP A 86 -8.73 15.19 -6.01
CA ASP A 86 -9.14 16.57 -5.71
C ASP A 86 -9.55 16.81 -4.25
N GLU A 87 -9.92 15.76 -3.50
CA GLU A 87 -10.24 15.91 -2.07
C GLU A 87 -9.01 15.93 -1.14
N VAL A 88 -7.78 15.83 -1.66
CA VAL A 88 -6.55 15.86 -0.85
C VAL A 88 -5.51 16.85 -1.38
N SER A 89 -4.72 17.40 -0.45
CA SER A 89 -3.58 18.27 -0.77
C SER A 89 -2.49 17.51 -1.53
N HIS A 90 -1.64 18.25 -2.26
CA HIS A 90 -0.51 17.69 -3.03
C HIS A 90 0.44 16.85 -2.16
N GLU A 91 0.69 17.27 -0.91
CA GLU A 91 1.56 16.56 0.03
C GLU A 91 0.98 15.21 0.47
N VAL A 92 -0.34 15.16 0.69
CA VAL A 92 -1.06 13.93 1.08
C VAL A 92 -1.08 12.95 -0.08
N ALA A 93 -1.35 13.42 -1.31
CA ALA A 93 -1.24 12.59 -2.51
C ALA A 93 0.18 12.04 -2.68
N ALA A 94 1.20 12.88 -2.50
CA ALA A 94 2.61 12.47 -2.58
C ALA A 94 2.97 11.43 -1.51
N GLN A 95 2.47 11.56 -0.28
CA GLN A 95 2.69 10.58 0.80
C GLN A 95 1.94 9.26 0.57
N ARG A 96 0.73 9.32 0.00
CA ARG A 96 -0.04 8.12 -0.35
C ARG A 96 0.64 7.33 -1.46
N LEU A 97 1.17 8.02 -2.47
CA LEU A 97 1.98 7.40 -3.51
C LEU A 97 3.24 6.74 -2.93
N ASP A 98 3.93 7.40 -2.00
CA ASP A 98 5.13 6.89 -1.31
C ASP A 98 4.87 5.55 -0.59
N ASP A 99 3.74 5.44 0.14
CA ASP A 99 3.32 4.17 0.77
C ASP A 99 3.03 3.10 -0.28
N PHE A 100 2.31 3.45 -1.34
CA PHE A 100 1.98 2.50 -2.41
C PHE A 100 3.23 1.99 -3.15
N LEU A 101 4.16 2.89 -3.52
CA LEU A 101 5.42 2.54 -4.17
C LEU A 101 6.25 1.58 -3.31
N SER A 102 6.34 1.86 -2.00
CA SER A 102 7.01 1.00 -1.02
C SER A 102 6.40 -0.41 -0.98
N ARG A 103 5.06 -0.53 -1.07
CA ARG A 103 4.37 -1.81 -1.10
C ARG A 103 4.60 -2.55 -2.41
N ALA A 104 4.41 -1.87 -3.55
CA ALA A 104 4.61 -2.45 -4.88
C ALA A 104 6.03 -2.99 -5.06
N GLN A 105 7.03 -2.31 -4.50
CA GLN A 105 8.43 -2.74 -4.53
C GLN A 105 8.63 -4.12 -3.90
N ARG A 106 7.89 -4.47 -2.83
CA ARG A 106 7.98 -5.78 -2.16
C ARG A 106 7.53 -6.94 -3.06
N TYR A 107 6.68 -6.65 -4.04
CA TYR A 107 6.22 -7.63 -5.03
C TYR A 107 7.07 -7.62 -6.31
N GLY A 108 8.10 -6.76 -6.38
CA GLY A 108 8.88 -6.54 -7.59
C GLY A 108 8.02 -5.97 -8.72
N ILE A 109 7.01 -5.17 -8.37
CA ILE A 109 6.12 -4.48 -9.31
C ILE A 109 6.63 -3.04 -9.49
N THR A 110 6.70 -2.64 -10.76
CA THR A 110 7.01 -1.27 -11.15
C THR A 110 5.74 -0.48 -11.44
N VAL A 111 5.79 0.85 -11.25
CA VAL A 111 4.59 1.70 -11.24
C VAL A 111 4.67 2.82 -12.27
N ILE A 112 3.66 2.95 -13.13
CA ILE A 112 3.43 4.13 -13.97
C ILE A 112 2.52 5.08 -13.20
N VAL A 113 2.91 6.34 -13.08
CA VAL A 113 2.21 7.32 -12.26
C VAL A 113 1.65 8.45 -13.12
N ALA A 114 0.34 8.42 -13.36
CA ALA A 114 -0.40 9.49 -14.03
C ALA A 114 -0.57 10.70 -13.09
N LEU A 115 -0.18 11.88 -13.58
CA LEU A 115 -0.10 13.10 -12.77
C LEU A 115 -1.35 14.00 -12.87
N ILE A 116 -2.23 13.75 -13.84
CA ILE A 116 -3.56 14.38 -13.97
C ILE A 116 -4.43 13.55 -14.91
N ASP A 117 -5.74 13.56 -14.71
CA ASP A 117 -6.70 12.98 -15.64
C ASP A 117 -7.25 14.03 -16.63
N PHE A 118 -7.34 13.71 -17.92
CA PHE A 118 -8.06 14.55 -18.88
C PHE A 118 -9.55 14.67 -18.56
N TYR A 119 -10.12 13.59 -18.01
CA TYR A 119 -11.52 13.50 -17.63
C TYR A 119 -11.76 14.03 -16.21
N GLY A 120 -12.92 14.65 -15.98
CA GLY A 120 -13.37 15.17 -14.70
C GLY A 120 -13.78 14.10 -13.70
N SER A 121 -12.98 13.05 -13.55
CA SER A 121 -13.21 11.87 -12.70
C SER A 121 -12.94 12.09 -11.20
N GLY A 122 -12.37 13.25 -10.85
CA GLY A 122 -11.87 13.57 -9.51
C GLY A 122 -10.39 13.21 -9.30
N TYR A 123 -9.74 12.55 -10.26
CA TYR A 123 -8.29 12.29 -10.22
C TYR A 123 -7.49 13.43 -10.84
N ARG A 124 -7.55 14.58 -10.18
CA ARG A 124 -6.90 15.82 -10.60
C ARG A 124 -6.29 16.51 -9.39
N PRO A 125 -5.18 17.25 -9.55
CA PRO A 125 -4.62 17.99 -8.43
C PRO A 125 -5.61 19.01 -7.89
N GLN A 126 -5.65 19.15 -6.57
CA GLN A 126 -6.43 20.21 -5.93
C GLN A 126 -6.05 21.58 -6.52
N GLY A 127 -7.05 22.36 -6.94
CA GLY A 127 -6.89 23.69 -7.55
C GLY A 127 -6.94 23.71 -9.07
N THR A 128 -7.19 22.59 -9.75
CA THR A 128 -7.39 22.53 -11.22
C THR A 128 -8.85 22.38 -11.64
N GLU A 129 -9.79 22.31 -10.69
CA GLU A 129 -11.20 22.01 -10.93
C GLU A 129 -11.85 22.98 -11.93
N GLY A 130 -11.47 24.26 -11.86
CA GLY A 130 -11.98 25.33 -12.72
C GLY A 130 -11.64 25.18 -14.20
N PHE A 131 -10.75 24.26 -14.58
CA PHE A 131 -10.39 23.99 -15.97
C PHE A 131 -11.21 22.87 -16.62
N TYR A 132 -12.01 22.13 -15.85
CA TYR A 132 -12.86 21.05 -16.38
C TYR A 132 -14.20 21.59 -16.87
N THR A 133 -14.17 22.42 -17.90
CA THR A 133 -15.37 23.10 -18.45
C THR A 133 -15.78 22.61 -19.82
N ASP A 134 -14.86 21.99 -20.58
CA ASP A 134 -15.22 21.35 -21.83
C ASP A 134 -15.97 20.04 -21.52
N ASN A 135 -16.64 19.44 -22.51
CA ASN A 135 -17.57 18.35 -22.23
C ASN A 135 -17.61 17.33 -23.37
N PHE A 136 -17.54 16.06 -23.01
CA PHE A 136 -17.76 14.94 -23.91
C PHE A 136 -18.80 14.00 -23.32
N ASN A 137 -19.97 13.92 -23.95
CA ASN A 137 -21.09 13.08 -23.51
C ASN A 137 -21.49 13.25 -22.03
N GLY A 138 -21.37 14.48 -21.50
CA GLY A 138 -21.69 14.78 -20.10
C GLY A 138 -20.52 14.58 -19.13
N ILE A 139 -19.35 14.15 -19.61
CA ILE A 139 -18.12 14.05 -18.85
C ILE A 139 -17.33 15.36 -19.02
N PRO A 140 -17.08 16.11 -17.93
CA PRO A 140 -16.24 17.31 -17.98
C PRO A 140 -14.82 16.96 -18.43
N LEU A 141 -14.22 17.82 -19.26
CA LEU A 141 -12.88 17.66 -19.81
C LEU A 141 -12.04 18.91 -19.51
N LEU A 142 -10.72 18.72 -19.39
CA LEU A 142 -9.78 19.83 -19.39
C LEU A 142 -9.96 20.69 -20.65
N ASN A 143 -10.06 21.99 -20.44
CA ASN A 143 -10.26 22.96 -21.51
C ASN A 143 -8.93 23.50 -22.06
N HIS A 144 -9.02 24.25 -23.16
CA HIS A 144 -7.87 24.93 -23.76
C HIS A 144 -7.12 25.88 -22.81
N ASP A 145 -7.80 26.57 -21.88
CA ASP A 145 -7.15 27.53 -20.98
C ASP A 145 -6.16 26.83 -20.03
N PHE A 146 -6.42 25.56 -19.69
CA PHE A 146 -5.45 24.73 -18.99
C PHE A 146 -4.15 24.61 -19.78
N PHE A 147 -4.23 24.16 -21.04
CA PHE A 147 -3.06 23.91 -21.90
C PHE A 147 -2.36 25.21 -22.33
N ALA A 148 -3.11 26.28 -22.60
CA ALA A 148 -2.56 27.58 -22.98
C ALA A 148 -1.77 28.25 -21.84
N GLY A 149 -2.04 27.91 -20.59
CA GLY A 149 -1.22 28.39 -19.47
C GLY A 149 -1.64 28.00 -18.07
N GLY A 150 -2.89 27.61 -17.85
CA GLY A 150 -3.43 27.25 -16.54
C GLY A 150 -2.64 26.14 -15.82
N TYR A 151 -2.06 25.20 -16.58
CA TYR A 151 -1.25 24.12 -16.05
C TYR A 151 -0.05 24.57 -15.19
N ARG A 152 0.45 25.80 -15.41
CA ARG A 152 1.60 26.36 -14.68
C ARG A 152 1.29 26.69 -13.21
N GLY A 153 0.02 26.67 -12.83
CA GLY A 153 -0.44 26.84 -11.45
C GLY A 153 -0.38 25.53 -10.66
N ALA A 154 -1.55 25.12 -10.13
CA ALA A 154 -1.67 24.01 -9.20
C ALA A 154 -1.12 22.67 -9.74
N TYR A 155 -1.25 22.40 -11.05
CA TYR A 155 -0.73 21.17 -11.63
C TYR A 155 0.81 21.12 -11.61
N LYS A 156 1.51 22.19 -11.99
CA LYS A 156 2.99 22.23 -11.90
C LYS A 156 3.49 22.13 -10.46
N GLN A 157 2.81 22.77 -9.50
CA GLN A 157 3.10 22.63 -8.07
C GLN A 157 2.89 21.20 -7.56
N PHE A 158 1.86 20.52 -8.05
CA PHE A 158 1.63 19.11 -7.74
C PHE A 158 2.75 18.22 -8.25
N ILE A 159 3.21 18.42 -9.48
CA ILE A 159 4.37 17.70 -10.05
C ILE A 159 5.61 17.93 -9.19
N GLU A 160 5.92 19.19 -8.89
CA GLU A 160 7.08 19.55 -8.04
C GLU A 160 7.04 18.82 -6.70
N THR A 161 5.85 18.72 -6.08
CA THR A 161 5.65 18.04 -4.79
C THR A 161 5.77 16.52 -4.91
N VAL A 162 5.03 15.91 -5.83
CA VAL A 162 4.94 14.44 -5.97
C VAL A 162 6.25 13.85 -6.47
N VAL A 163 6.84 14.43 -7.52
CA VAL A 163 8.08 13.93 -8.11
C VAL A 163 9.25 14.12 -7.15
N SER A 164 9.40 15.29 -6.53
CA SER A 164 10.51 15.55 -5.61
C SER A 164 10.51 14.60 -4.41
N ARG A 165 9.33 14.29 -3.86
CA ARG A 165 9.20 13.37 -2.74
C ARG A 165 9.55 11.94 -3.13
N ASN A 166 9.05 11.47 -4.28
CA ASN A 166 9.00 10.05 -4.59
C ASN A 166 10.11 9.55 -5.53
N LYS A 167 10.91 10.44 -6.13
CA LYS A 167 12.01 10.09 -7.06
C LYS A 167 13.08 9.13 -6.53
N HIS A 168 13.09 8.84 -5.24
CA HIS A 168 14.01 7.89 -4.63
C HIS A 168 13.57 6.42 -4.81
N HIS A 169 12.30 6.18 -5.18
CA HIS A 169 11.75 4.84 -5.43
C HIS A 169 12.21 4.29 -6.78
N SER A 170 13.11 3.31 -6.76
CA SER A 170 13.64 2.70 -7.98
C SER A 170 12.62 1.88 -8.79
N ASN A 171 11.44 1.61 -8.23
CA ASN A 171 10.37 0.88 -8.90
C ASN A 171 9.36 1.80 -9.60
N ILE A 172 9.63 3.10 -9.74
CA ILE A 172 8.88 3.93 -10.68
C ILE A 172 9.25 3.51 -12.10
N TYR A 173 8.29 2.97 -12.84
CA TYR A 173 8.46 2.63 -14.27
C TYR A 173 8.56 3.91 -15.10
N ALA A 174 7.61 4.83 -14.88
CA ALA A 174 7.60 6.14 -15.52
C ALA A 174 6.76 7.15 -14.74
N TRP A 175 7.18 8.42 -14.80
CA TRP A 175 6.30 9.55 -14.57
C TRP A 175 5.50 9.79 -15.84
N GLU A 176 4.18 9.81 -15.74
CA GLU A 176 3.30 10.04 -16.88
C GLU A 176 2.69 11.44 -16.78
N ILE A 177 2.85 12.22 -17.85
CA ILE A 177 2.43 13.62 -17.90
C ILE A 177 0.94 13.73 -17.53
N GLY A 178 0.09 12.89 -18.10
CA GLY A 178 -1.27 12.70 -17.63
C GLY A 178 -2.05 11.79 -18.55
N ASN A 179 -3.21 11.35 -18.07
CA ASN A 179 -4.06 10.40 -18.76
C ASN A 179 -4.79 11.06 -19.93
N GLU A 180 -4.62 10.51 -21.13
CA GLU A 180 -5.35 10.81 -22.37
C GLU A 180 -5.45 12.28 -22.73
N LEU A 181 -4.39 13.05 -22.44
CA LEU A 181 -4.40 14.49 -22.65
C LEU A 181 -4.45 14.86 -24.14
N LYS A 182 -5.21 15.92 -24.44
CA LYS A 182 -5.23 16.61 -25.73
C LYS A 182 -5.73 18.04 -25.60
N ASP A 183 -5.40 18.87 -26.58
CA ASP A 183 -6.02 20.18 -26.80
C ASP A 183 -6.63 20.22 -28.20
N ASP A 184 -7.95 20.10 -28.29
CA ASP A 184 -8.66 20.13 -29.58
C ASP A 184 -8.59 21.50 -30.27
N LYS A 185 -8.21 22.58 -29.56
CA LYS A 185 -8.19 23.94 -30.13
C LYS A 185 -6.85 24.32 -30.74
N SER A 186 -5.73 23.89 -30.16
CA SER A 186 -4.40 24.19 -30.69
C SER A 186 -3.39 23.07 -30.39
N PRO A 187 -2.91 22.38 -31.43
CA PRO A 187 -1.82 21.43 -31.30
C PRO A 187 -0.50 22.08 -30.84
N GLU A 188 -0.28 23.35 -31.14
CA GLU A 188 0.91 24.09 -30.73
C GLU A 188 0.94 24.33 -29.21
N THR A 189 -0.17 24.78 -28.61
CA THR A 189 -0.26 24.95 -27.14
C THR A 189 -0.11 23.61 -26.43
N PHE A 190 -0.62 22.53 -27.02
CA PHE A 190 -0.42 21.18 -26.51
C PHE A 190 1.06 20.75 -26.52
N ILE A 191 1.77 20.97 -27.62
CA ILE A 191 3.21 20.68 -27.72
C ILE A 191 3.99 21.49 -26.68
N ASP A 192 3.69 22.78 -26.53
CA ASP A 192 4.35 23.65 -25.54
C ASP A 192 4.10 23.19 -24.10
N PHE A 193 2.87 22.74 -23.80
CA PHE A 193 2.52 22.10 -22.53
C PHE A 193 3.35 20.82 -22.30
N MET A 194 3.30 19.87 -23.23
CA MET A 194 4.01 18.59 -23.10
C MET A 194 5.52 18.82 -22.91
N LYS A 195 6.09 19.79 -23.64
CA LYS A 195 7.50 20.16 -23.53
C LYS A 195 7.87 20.74 -22.17
N ASP A 196 7.10 21.70 -21.66
CA ASP A 196 7.38 22.32 -20.35
C ASP A 196 7.28 21.29 -19.22
N ILE A 197 6.26 20.43 -19.26
CA ILE A 197 6.05 19.43 -18.20
C ILE A 197 7.10 18.33 -18.25
N ALA A 198 7.41 17.78 -19.43
CA ALA A 198 8.46 16.78 -19.57
C ALA A 198 9.82 17.33 -19.09
N SER A 199 10.15 18.58 -19.46
CA SER A 199 11.37 19.25 -18.99
C SER A 199 11.37 19.45 -17.48
N THR A 200 10.22 19.81 -16.90
CA THR A 200 10.06 20.01 -15.45
C THR A 200 10.30 18.71 -14.69
N ILE A 201 9.66 17.61 -15.10
CA ILE A 201 9.86 16.29 -14.51
C ILE A 201 11.32 15.88 -14.65
N LYS A 202 11.92 16.04 -15.84
CA LYS A 202 13.32 15.66 -16.10
C LYS A 202 14.31 16.39 -15.20
N ASN A 203 14.05 17.66 -14.91
CA ASN A 203 14.88 18.47 -14.01
C ASN A 203 14.75 18.04 -12.54
N LEU A 204 13.56 17.61 -12.12
CA LEU A 204 13.31 17.14 -10.75
C LEU A 204 13.87 15.73 -10.52
N ASP A 205 13.70 14.87 -11.53
CA ASP A 205 14.06 13.46 -11.52
C ASP A 205 14.69 13.05 -12.86
N PRO A 206 16.02 13.16 -12.98
CA PRO A 206 16.72 12.73 -14.19
C PRO A 206 16.83 11.21 -14.31
N GLY A 207 16.53 10.44 -13.26
CA GLY A 207 16.78 9.00 -13.16
C GLY A 207 15.66 8.13 -13.73
N HIS A 208 14.40 8.57 -13.61
CA HIS A 208 13.25 7.83 -14.12
C HIS A 208 12.84 8.23 -15.54
N SER A 209 12.13 7.33 -16.21
CA SER A 209 11.58 7.57 -17.54
C SER A 209 10.34 8.46 -17.48
N ILE A 210 10.06 9.16 -18.58
CA ILE A 210 8.84 9.96 -18.76
C ILE A 210 7.98 9.32 -19.85
N ALA A 211 6.71 9.07 -19.53
CA ALA A 211 5.69 8.53 -20.43
C ALA A 211 4.73 9.63 -20.91
N SER A 212 4.21 9.49 -22.13
CA SER A 212 3.28 10.46 -22.71
C SER A 212 1.90 10.44 -22.04
N GLY A 213 1.38 9.26 -21.68
CA GLY A 213 0.01 9.07 -21.16
C GLY A 213 -1.10 9.22 -22.20
N MET A 214 -0.76 9.23 -23.49
CA MET A 214 -1.70 9.57 -24.57
C MET A 214 -2.33 8.33 -25.20
N LEU A 215 -3.57 8.46 -25.69
CA LEU A 215 -4.18 7.47 -26.58
C LEU A 215 -3.32 7.24 -27.85
N SER A 216 -2.85 8.33 -28.44
CA SER A 216 -1.93 8.44 -29.59
C SER A 216 -1.66 9.91 -29.89
N ALA A 217 -0.62 10.25 -30.66
CA ALA A 217 -0.42 11.61 -31.17
C ALA A 217 -1.61 12.08 -32.02
N GLY A 218 -2.22 11.17 -32.79
CA GLY A 218 -3.39 11.45 -33.61
C GLY A 218 -4.61 11.90 -32.81
N HIS A 219 -4.73 11.47 -31.53
CA HIS A 219 -5.79 11.94 -30.63
C HIS A 219 -5.72 13.45 -30.37
N ALA A 220 -4.53 14.03 -30.36
CA ALA A 220 -4.30 15.46 -30.25
C ALA A 220 -4.17 16.15 -31.62
N ASN A 221 -4.65 15.51 -32.69
CA ASN A 221 -4.54 15.99 -34.07
C ASN A 221 -3.09 16.28 -34.52
N LEU A 222 -2.15 15.47 -34.03
CA LEU A 222 -0.71 15.56 -34.31
C LEU A 222 -0.19 14.28 -34.99
N SER A 223 0.90 14.41 -35.74
CA SER A 223 1.70 13.24 -36.11
C SER A 223 2.73 12.93 -35.00
N PRO A 224 3.18 11.67 -34.88
CA PRO A 224 4.25 11.31 -33.94
C PRO A 224 5.52 12.16 -34.14
N GLU A 225 5.88 12.48 -35.38
CA GLU A 225 7.02 13.34 -35.69
C GLU A 225 6.83 14.77 -35.19
N ALA A 226 5.62 15.32 -35.27
CA ALA A 226 5.35 16.68 -34.81
C ALA A 226 5.45 16.76 -33.28
N LEU A 227 4.90 15.78 -32.57
CA LEU A 227 4.89 15.75 -31.12
C LEU A 227 6.23 15.32 -30.52
N TYR A 228 6.68 14.10 -30.80
CA TYR A 228 7.79 13.50 -30.06
C TYR A 228 9.18 14.04 -30.46
N ASN A 229 9.33 14.65 -31.64
CA ASN A 229 10.55 15.40 -31.96
C ASN A 229 10.63 16.71 -31.16
N ALA A 230 9.50 17.33 -30.86
CA ALA A 230 9.43 18.57 -30.09
C ALA A 230 9.63 18.35 -28.58
N VAL A 231 9.35 17.13 -28.10
CA VAL A 231 9.41 16.74 -26.69
C VAL A 231 10.38 15.55 -26.49
N PRO A 232 11.70 15.75 -26.67
CA PRO A 232 12.67 14.65 -26.67
C PRO A 232 12.81 13.94 -25.30
N ASP A 233 12.39 14.60 -24.22
CA ASP A 233 12.44 14.06 -22.85
C ASP A 233 11.46 12.91 -22.60
N ILE A 234 10.42 12.75 -23.44
CA ILE A 234 9.56 11.56 -23.39
C ILE A 234 10.38 10.33 -23.82
N ASN A 235 10.49 9.37 -22.91
CA ASN A 235 11.26 8.14 -23.12
C ASN A 235 10.37 6.97 -23.56
N ILE A 236 9.12 6.97 -23.09
CA ILE A 236 8.13 5.93 -23.34
C ILE A 236 6.95 6.55 -24.08
N VAL A 237 6.72 6.08 -25.30
CA VAL A 237 5.53 6.41 -26.08
C VAL A 237 4.41 5.48 -25.65
N THR A 238 3.28 6.04 -25.24
CA THR A 238 2.12 5.26 -24.80
C THR A 238 1.02 5.34 -25.83
N ILE A 239 0.25 4.26 -25.93
CA ILE A 239 -0.94 4.14 -26.75
C ILE A 239 -2.01 3.40 -25.95
N HIS A 240 -3.29 3.62 -26.23
CA HIS A 240 -4.39 2.92 -25.56
C HIS A 240 -5.30 2.27 -26.61
N MET A 241 -5.42 0.94 -26.58
CA MET A 241 -6.08 0.16 -27.63
C MET A 241 -7.23 -0.69 -27.09
N TYR A 242 -8.44 -0.25 -27.41
CA TYR A 242 -9.66 -0.96 -27.07
C TYR A 242 -10.30 -1.62 -28.29
N ASN A 243 -10.90 -2.80 -28.10
CA ASN A 243 -11.67 -3.51 -29.12
C ASN A 243 -10.91 -3.74 -30.45
N GLY A 244 -9.60 -3.92 -30.38
CA GLY A 244 -8.75 -4.13 -31.56
C GLY A 244 -8.52 -2.88 -32.40
N ASN A 245 -8.77 -1.68 -31.86
CA ASN A 245 -8.39 -0.43 -32.49
C ASN A 245 -6.87 -0.38 -32.74
N ARG A 246 -6.45 0.34 -33.79
CA ARG A 246 -5.06 0.46 -34.24
C ARG A 246 -4.61 1.90 -34.42
N ALA A 247 -5.32 2.86 -33.81
CA ALA A 247 -5.04 4.29 -33.95
C ALA A 247 -3.59 4.69 -33.60
N GLY A 248 -2.93 3.97 -32.68
CA GLY A 248 -1.55 4.22 -32.27
C GLY A 248 -0.47 3.54 -33.13
N GLU A 249 -0.81 2.87 -34.24
CA GLU A 249 0.21 2.22 -35.09
C GLU A 249 1.30 3.18 -35.57
N GLN A 250 0.93 4.43 -35.91
CA GLN A 250 1.90 5.44 -36.34
C GLN A 250 2.88 5.80 -35.21
N ASP A 251 2.39 5.98 -33.99
CA ASP A 251 3.19 6.26 -32.80
C ASP A 251 4.20 5.15 -32.52
N THR A 252 3.75 3.89 -32.56
CA THR A 252 4.64 2.74 -32.30
C THR A 252 5.68 2.54 -33.39
N ALA A 253 5.32 2.75 -34.66
CA ALA A 253 6.26 2.69 -35.78
C ALA A 253 7.33 3.80 -35.64
N TRP A 254 6.90 5.01 -35.28
CA TRP A 254 7.82 6.11 -35.00
C TRP A 254 8.76 5.79 -33.82
N ALA A 255 8.22 5.25 -32.73
CA ALA A 255 8.99 4.89 -31.54
C ALA A 255 10.08 3.86 -31.87
N GLN A 256 9.73 2.80 -32.61
CA GLN A 256 10.69 1.79 -33.06
C GLN A 256 11.81 2.38 -33.92
N VAL A 257 11.47 3.22 -34.90
CA VAL A 257 12.45 3.84 -35.82
C VAL A 257 13.42 4.75 -35.06
N ASN A 258 12.94 5.42 -34.02
CA ASN A 258 13.72 6.36 -33.20
C ASN A 258 14.31 5.73 -31.93
N GLY A 259 14.17 4.42 -31.75
CA GLY A 259 14.74 3.69 -30.60
C GLY A 259 14.12 4.08 -29.25
N LYS A 260 12.87 4.57 -29.25
CA LYS A 260 12.09 4.82 -28.05
C LYS A 260 11.37 3.55 -27.62
N VAL A 261 11.11 3.43 -26.31
CA VAL A 261 10.25 2.37 -25.78
C VAL A 261 8.81 2.74 -26.08
N PHE A 262 7.96 1.75 -26.37
CA PHE A 262 6.52 1.96 -26.37
C PHE A 262 5.78 0.87 -25.61
N ILE A 263 4.62 1.20 -25.07
CA ILE A 263 3.72 0.29 -24.36
C ILE A 263 2.28 0.52 -24.81
N ASP A 264 1.46 -0.52 -24.76
CA ASP A 264 0.02 -0.41 -24.82
C ASP A 264 -0.50 -0.25 -23.38
N GLU A 265 -0.71 0.99 -22.99
CA GLU A 265 -0.87 1.44 -21.60
C GLU A 265 -2.28 1.21 -21.06
N GLU A 266 -3.26 1.10 -21.95
CA GLU A 266 -4.61 0.67 -21.62
C GLU A 266 -5.18 -0.20 -22.74
N ALA A 267 -5.48 -1.45 -22.41
CA ALA A 267 -6.04 -2.41 -23.35
C ALA A 267 -7.24 -3.14 -22.78
N GLY A 268 -8.23 -3.41 -23.62
CA GLY A 268 -9.41 -4.17 -23.22
C GLY A 268 -10.38 -4.44 -24.37
N TYR A 269 -11.19 -5.48 -24.19
CA TYR A 269 -12.31 -5.80 -25.08
C TYR A 269 -13.62 -5.75 -24.31
N SER A 270 -14.67 -5.21 -24.94
CA SER A 270 -16.01 -5.16 -24.35
C SER A 270 -16.96 -6.19 -24.95
N GLY A 271 -18.03 -6.51 -24.20
CA GLY A 271 -19.09 -7.42 -24.61
C GLY A 271 -18.91 -8.88 -24.17
N SER A 272 -19.86 -9.73 -24.54
CA SER A 272 -19.95 -11.15 -24.13
C SER A 272 -19.23 -12.14 -25.06
N GLY A 273 -18.40 -11.63 -25.97
CA GLY A 273 -17.60 -12.45 -26.88
C GLY A 273 -16.44 -13.17 -26.18
N ASP A 274 -15.64 -13.90 -26.95
CA ASP A 274 -14.40 -14.51 -26.43
C ASP A 274 -13.30 -13.45 -26.25
N ARG A 275 -13.42 -12.66 -25.16
CA ARG A 275 -12.45 -11.63 -24.81
C ARG A 275 -11.06 -12.19 -24.55
N THR A 276 -10.94 -13.45 -24.12
CA THR A 276 -9.65 -14.08 -23.86
C THR A 276 -8.86 -14.29 -25.14
N SER A 277 -9.49 -14.81 -26.20
CA SER A 277 -8.82 -14.95 -27.49
C SER A 277 -8.52 -13.58 -28.12
N GLN A 278 -9.46 -12.63 -28.01
CA GLN A 278 -9.24 -11.26 -28.50
C GLN A 278 -8.06 -10.58 -27.81
N MET A 279 -7.97 -10.69 -26.49
CA MET A 279 -6.86 -10.16 -25.72
C MET A 279 -5.54 -10.88 -26.06
N ARG A 280 -5.56 -12.20 -26.33
CA ARG A 280 -4.37 -12.92 -26.78
C ARG A 280 -3.82 -12.33 -28.08
N ASP A 281 -4.69 -12.13 -29.05
CA ASP A 281 -4.34 -11.58 -30.35
C ASP A 281 -3.78 -10.15 -30.21
N GLU A 282 -4.36 -9.34 -29.31
CA GLU A 282 -3.87 -7.99 -28.99
C GLU A 282 -2.45 -8.02 -28.42
N ILE A 283 -2.22 -8.84 -27.39
CA ILE A 283 -0.91 -8.98 -26.74
C ILE A 283 0.13 -9.44 -27.77
N GLU A 284 -0.17 -10.46 -28.57
CA GLU A 284 0.74 -10.98 -29.59
C GLU A 284 1.01 -9.95 -30.70
N PHE A 285 -0.01 -9.19 -31.10
CA PHE A 285 0.10 -8.16 -32.11
C PHE A 285 1.10 -7.06 -31.71
N TRP A 286 0.98 -6.51 -30.50
CA TRP A 286 1.87 -5.44 -30.04
C TRP A 286 3.24 -5.97 -29.61
N LYS A 287 3.29 -7.14 -28.96
CA LYS A 287 4.55 -7.81 -28.61
C LYS A 287 5.39 -8.11 -29.84
N SER A 288 4.79 -8.59 -30.93
CA SER A 288 5.51 -8.86 -32.19
C SER A 288 6.07 -7.60 -32.86
N ARG A 289 5.52 -6.43 -32.52
CA ARG A 289 6.00 -5.10 -32.90
C ARG A 289 6.98 -4.52 -31.87
N GLY A 290 7.36 -5.26 -30.84
CA GLY A 290 8.36 -4.80 -29.87
C GLY A 290 7.81 -3.85 -28.81
N ALA A 291 6.51 -3.91 -28.50
CA ALA A 291 5.98 -3.31 -27.28
C ALA A 291 6.75 -3.83 -26.06
N ALA A 292 7.02 -2.98 -25.08
CA ALA A 292 7.66 -3.39 -23.84
C ALA A 292 6.66 -3.89 -22.80
N ALA A 293 5.41 -3.42 -22.85
CA ALA A 293 4.34 -3.87 -21.97
C ALA A 293 2.96 -3.70 -22.61
N ILE A 294 1.99 -4.43 -22.06
CA ILE A 294 0.54 -4.21 -22.24
C ILE A 294 -0.16 -4.24 -20.89
N LEU A 295 -1.10 -3.32 -20.66
CA LEU A 295 -1.76 -3.16 -19.37
C LEU A 295 -3.29 -3.27 -19.52
N GLN A 296 -3.89 -4.23 -18.82
CA GLN A 296 -5.34 -4.41 -18.75
C GLN A 296 -6.01 -3.14 -18.19
N TRP A 297 -7.00 -2.58 -18.88
CA TRP A 297 -7.85 -1.53 -18.31
C TRP A 297 -8.85 -2.11 -17.31
N GLY A 298 -8.97 -1.45 -16.15
CA GLY A 298 -9.89 -1.82 -15.07
C GLY A 298 -9.54 -3.17 -14.44
N PHE A 299 -9.07 -3.16 -13.19
CA PHE A 299 -8.72 -4.40 -12.50
C PHE A 299 -9.18 -4.37 -11.05
N ILE A 300 -9.83 -5.45 -10.63
CA ILE A 300 -10.13 -5.75 -9.23
C ILE A 300 -9.69 -7.17 -8.95
N ALA A 301 -8.83 -7.34 -7.95
CA ALA A 301 -8.37 -8.67 -7.54
C ALA A 301 -9.53 -9.61 -7.18
N GLY A 302 -9.40 -10.89 -7.55
CA GLY A 302 -10.39 -11.91 -7.25
C GLY A 302 -10.62 -12.04 -5.74
N GLY A 303 -11.88 -11.94 -5.32
CA GLY A 303 -12.28 -12.01 -3.92
C GLY A 303 -12.43 -10.66 -3.21
N LEU A 304 -12.13 -9.55 -3.88
CA LEU A 304 -12.51 -8.22 -3.41
C LEU A 304 -13.93 -7.85 -3.85
N GLY A 305 -14.58 -7.00 -3.04
CA GLY A 305 -15.80 -6.31 -3.44
C GLY A 305 -15.51 -5.16 -4.42
N ASP A 306 -16.56 -4.51 -4.90
CA ASP A 306 -16.44 -3.34 -5.76
C ASP A 306 -15.74 -2.20 -4.99
N ASN A 307 -14.53 -1.86 -5.43
CA ASN A 307 -13.72 -0.77 -4.89
C ASN A 307 -13.76 0.50 -5.77
N GLY A 308 -14.59 0.49 -6.83
CA GLY A 308 -14.78 1.60 -7.75
C GLY A 308 -13.75 1.70 -8.89
N PHE A 309 -12.80 0.77 -9.01
CA PHE A 309 -11.70 0.85 -10.01
C PHE A 309 -11.69 -0.27 -11.05
N GLY A 310 -12.72 -1.12 -11.03
CA GLY A 310 -13.04 -1.97 -12.18
C GLY A 310 -13.78 -1.17 -13.25
N ASP A 311 -14.06 -1.84 -14.36
CA ASP A 311 -14.80 -1.27 -15.49
C ASP A 311 -15.79 -2.34 -15.95
N ARG A 312 -17.06 -2.00 -16.16
CA ARG A 312 -18.12 -2.98 -16.46
C ARG A 312 -18.10 -3.51 -17.89
N ASP A 313 -17.41 -2.84 -18.79
CA ASP A 313 -17.34 -3.19 -20.19
C ASP A 313 -16.02 -3.92 -20.48
N PHE A 314 -14.90 -3.37 -20.02
CA PHE A 314 -13.55 -3.81 -20.36
C PHE A 314 -12.82 -4.50 -19.21
N GLY A 315 -13.34 -4.41 -17.99
CA GLY A 315 -12.61 -4.76 -16.78
C GLY A 315 -12.29 -6.25 -16.63
N MET A 316 -11.34 -6.48 -15.73
CA MET A 316 -10.92 -7.78 -15.26
C MET A 316 -11.18 -7.91 -13.75
N ASP A 317 -12.29 -8.53 -13.40
CA ASP A 317 -12.74 -8.74 -12.03
C ASP A 317 -13.67 -9.96 -11.92
N THR A 318 -14.02 -10.37 -10.71
CA THR A 318 -14.98 -11.48 -10.47
C THR A 318 -16.41 -11.03 -10.22
N ILE A 319 -16.70 -9.73 -10.33
CA ILE A 319 -17.97 -9.09 -9.95
C ILE A 319 -18.89 -9.01 -11.16
N TRP A 320 -18.39 -8.46 -12.25
CA TRP A 320 -19.12 -8.23 -13.50
C TRP A 320 -18.65 -9.17 -14.62
N HIS A 321 -17.46 -9.75 -14.50
CA HIS A 321 -16.85 -10.54 -15.56
C HIS A 321 -16.70 -12.03 -15.19
N SER A 322 -17.17 -12.90 -16.07
CA SER A 322 -17.15 -14.36 -15.87
C SER A 322 -15.87 -15.03 -16.39
N ASP A 323 -15.08 -14.31 -17.17
CA ASP A 323 -13.85 -14.76 -17.84
C ASP A 323 -12.57 -14.35 -17.09
N TYR A 324 -12.68 -13.82 -15.87
CA TYR A 324 -11.55 -13.43 -15.01
C TYR A 324 -10.42 -14.47 -15.00
N ASN A 325 -10.75 -15.74 -14.73
CA ASN A 325 -9.76 -16.81 -14.66
C ASN A 325 -9.08 -17.09 -16.01
N ASN A 326 -9.78 -16.88 -17.12
CA ASN A 326 -9.25 -17.08 -18.46
C ASN A 326 -8.29 -15.95 -18.82
N LEU A 327 -8.66 -14.69 -18.56
CA LEU A 327 -7.79 -13.53 -18.71
C LEU A 327 -6.57 -13.65 -17.78
N PHE A 328 -6.76 -14.01 -16.53
CA PHE A 328 -5.66 -14.24 -15.58
C PHE A 328 -4.64 -15.26 -16.12
N SER A 329 -5.14 -16.40 -16.60
CA SER A 329 -4.28 -17.46 -17.17
C SER A 329 -3.59 -17.01 -18.46
N LEU A 330 -4.25 -16.19 -19.27
CA LEU A 330 -3.68 -15.59 -20.46
C LEU A 330 -2.48 -14.70 -20.11
N TYR A 331 -2.68 -13.72 -19.23
CA TYR A 331 -1.62 -12.78 -18.81
C TYR A 331 -0.43 -13.53 -18.21
N GLN A 332 -0.70 -14.56 -17.38
CA GLN A 332 0.34 -15.42 -16.82
C GLN A 332 1.19 -16.12 -17.89
N SER A 333 0.61 -16.47 -19.05
CA SER A 333 1.33 -17.16 -20.13
C SER A 333 2.40 -16.29 -20.83
N PHE A 334 2.33 -14.96 -20.73
CA PHE A 334 3.23 -14.06 -21.46
C PHE A 334 4.54 -13.72 -20.76
N ASN A 335 4.72 -14.15 -19.50
CA ASN A 335 5.93 -13.93 -18.70
C ASN A 335 7.03 -14.99 -18.91
N GLY A 336 7.06 -15.65 -20.07
CA GLY A 336 8.23 -16.40 -20.55
C GLY A 336 8.36 -17.84 -20.07
N GLY A 337 7.30 -18.52 -19.62
CA GLY A 337 7.33 -19.96 -19.31
C GLY A 337 8.31 -20.40 -18.22
N GLY A 338 9.05 -19.47 -17.63
CA GLY A 338 9.69 -19.67 -16.34
C GLY A 338 8.57 -19.72 -15.32
N ASN A 339 8.30 -20.91 -14.79
CA ASN A 339 7.70 -20.97 -13.47
C ASN A 339 8.43 -19.94 -12.59
N PRO A 340 7.75 -18.99 -11.92
CA PRO A 340 8.31 -18.53 -10.65
C PRO A 340 8.60 -19.81 -9.87
N ALA A 341 9.83 -19.97 -9.36
CA ALA A 341 10.38 -21.20 -8.79
C ALA A 341 9.29 -22.21 -8.38
N PRO A 342 9.28 -23.43 -8.95
CA PRO A 342 8.08 -24.27 -8.91
C PRO A 342 7.68 -24.50 -7.44
N PRO A 343 6.40 -24.47 -7.06
CA PRO A 343 6.01 -25.42 -6.05
C PRO A 343 6.13 -26.81 -6.72
N PRO A 344 6.75 -27.79 -6.08
CA PRO A 344 7.17 -29.03 -6.74
C PRO A 344 5.99 -29.83 -7.30
N GLY A 345 6.14 -30.29 -8.55
CA GLY A 345 5.64 -31.57 -9.07
C GLY A 345 4.20 -31.66 -9.54
N GLY A 346 4.00 -32.23 -10.74
CA GLY A 346 2.71 -32.80 -11.15
C GLY A 346 2.40 -34.08 -10.34
N GLY A 347 1.13 -34.29 -10.01
CA GLY A 347 0.64 -35.47 -9.30
C GLY A 347 0.34 -35.18 -7.83
N SER A 348 -0.83 -35.67 -7.38
CA SER A 348 -1.41 -35.53 -6.03
C SER A 348 -1.77 -34.10 -5.60
N CYS A 349 -2.93 -33.98 -4.95
CA CYS A 349 -3.31 -32.79 -4.21
C CYS A 349 -2.16 -32.39 -3.26
N ASN A 350 -1.49 -31.26 -3.53
CA ASN A 350 -0.27 -30.85 -2.81
C ASN A 350 -0.62 -29.96 -1.58
N ILE A 351 -1.66 -30.36 -0.86
CA ILE A 351 -1.86 -29.98 0.54
C ILE A 351 -1.02 -30.97 1.36
N ASP A 352 -0.32 -30.53 2.41
CA ASP A 352 0.60 -31.35 3.24
C ASP A 352 0.00 -32.76 3.46
N TYR A 353 0.48 -33.77 2.69
CA TYR A 353 -0.24 -35.03 2.39
C TYR A 353 -0.26 -36.03 3.57
N GLN A 354 -0.11 -35.53 4.79
CA GLN A 354 -0.09 -36.33 6.02
C GLN A 354 -1.22 -35.92 6.96
N SER A 355 -2.44 -35.82 6.41
CA SER A 355 -3.66 -35.54 7.15
C SER A 355 -4.68 -36.68 6.99
N PRO A 356 -5.35 -37.13 8.07
CA PRO A 356 -6.23 -38.30 8.02
C PRO A 356 -7.39 -38.10 7.04
N SER A 357 -7.63 -39.11 6.20
CA SER A 357 -8.72 -39.10 5.22
C SER A 357 -10.08 -39.08 5.91
N LEU A 358 -10.98 -38.18 5.50
CA LEU A 358 -12.38 -38.21 5.96
C LEU A 358 -13.08 -39.51 5.51
N LYS A 359 -14.01 -40.07 6.27
CA LYS A 359 -14.96 -41.07 5.73
C LYS A 359 -15.82 -40.42 4.64
N ASP A 360 -16.23 -41.21 3.65
CA ASP A 360 -17.09 -40.73 2.57
C ASP A 360 -18.45 -40.28 3.11
N SER A 361 -18.99 -40.98 4.12
CA SER A 361 -20.22 -40.58 4.83
C SER A 361 -20.10 -39.21 5.50
N CYS A 362 -18.93 -38.89 6.05
CA CYS A 362 -18.68 -37.60 6.71
C CYS A 362 -18.47 -36.50 5.68
N SER A 363 -17.69 -36.76 4.64
CA SER A 363 -17.45 -35.83 3.53
C SER A 363 -18.74 -35.45 2.82
N ALA A 364 -19.64 -36.42 2.60
CA ALA A 364 -20.95 -36.19 2.02
C ALA A 364 -21.84 -35.33 2.93
N CYS A 365 -21.85 -35.60 4.25
CA CYS A 365 -22.61 -34.79 5.19
C CYS A 365 -22.08 -33.35 5.26
N LEU A 366 -20.77 -33.15 5.39
CA LEU A 366 -20.16 -31.82 5.42
C LEU A 366 -20.41 -31.04 4.11
N SER A 367 -20.31 -31.71 2.97
CA SER A 367 -20.67 -31.10 1.67
C SER A 367 -22.15 -30.73 1.60
N SER A 368 -23.05 -31.47 2.26
CA SER A 368 -24.47 -31.10 2.29
C SER A 368 -24.77 -29.88 3.19
N LYS A 369 -23.89 -29.63 4.16
CA LYS A 369 -24.01 -28.54 5.13
C LYS A 369 -23.51 -27.22 4.56
N ASP A 370 -22.46 -27.29 3.75
CA ASP A 370 -21.98 -26.17 2.95
C ASP A 370 -21.50 -26.66 1.56
N PRO A 371 -22.41 -26.73 0.57
CA PRO A 371 -22.11 -27.25 -0.77
C PRO A 371 -21.12 -26.38 -1.56
N GLY A 372 -21.05 -25.08 -1.22
CA GLY A 372 -20.19 -24.12 -1.89
C GLY A 372 -18.75 -24.19 -1.38
N LEU A 373 -18.55 -24.65 -0.15
CA LEU A 373 -17.29 -24.59 0.57
C LEU A 373 -16.08 -25.10 -0.23
N ALA A 374 -16.14 -26.33 -0.76
CA ALA A 374 -15.03 -26.89 -1.53
C ALA A 374 -14.77 -26.12 -2.84
N GLY A 375 -15.82 -25.56 -3.45
CA GLY A 375 -15.69 -24.62 -4.56
C GLY A 375 -14.99 -23.33 -4.12
N SER A 376 -15.37 -22.79 -2.96
CA SER A 376 -14.72 -21.63 -2.34
C SER A 376 -13.24 -21.90 -2.00
N PHE A 377 -12.88 -23.11 -1.59
CA PHE A 377 -11.47 -23.50 -1.38
C PHE A 377 -10.69 -23.49 -2.69
N LYS A 378 -11.25 -24.09 -3.75
CA LYS A 378 -10.64 -24.08 -5.06
C LYS A 378 -10.48 -22.67 -5.61
N SER A 379 -11.41 -21.76 -5.31
CA SER A 379 -11.32 -20.35 -5.73
C SER A 379 -10.36 -19.52 -4.88
N LEU A 380 -10.15 -19.85 -3.60
CA LEU A 380 -9.25 -19.12 -2.69
C LEU A 380 -7.77 -19.27 -3.05
N ASN A 381 -7.35 -20.45 -3.54
CA ASN A 381 -6.02 -20.63 -4.13
C ASN A 381 -6.05 -21.73 -5.20
N PRO A 382 -6.48 -21.40 -6.43
CA PRO A 382 -6.63 -22.37 -7.50
C PRO A 382 -5.34 -23.11 -7.78
N SER A 383 -4.19 -22.42 -7.73
CA SER A 383 -2.88 -23.04 -7.97
C SER A 383 -2.51 -24.14 -6.96
N LYS A 384 -3.03 -24.05 -5.73
CA LYS A 384 -2.78 -25.03 -4.65
C LYS A 384 -3.86 -26.12 -4.57
N PHE A 385 -5.11 -25.77 -4.87
CA PHE A 385 -6.28 -26.59 -4.53
C PHE A 385 -7.01 -27.19 -5.74
N ASN A 386 -6.68 -26.81 -6.98
CA ASN A 386 -7.40 -27.33 -8.17
C ASN A 386 -7.29 -28.83 -8.34
N SER A 387 -6.12 -29.40 -8.02
CA SER A 387 -5.83 -30.83 -8.12
C SER A 387 -6.41 -31.65 -6.96
N CYS A 388 -7.04 -30.99 -5.98
CA CYS A 388 -7.63 -31.62 -4.80
C CYS A 388 -9.10 -32.01 -5.00
N SER A 389 -9.45 -33.21 -4.58
CA SER A 389 -10.83 -33.66 -4.45
C SER A 389 -11.57 -32.86 -3.37
N THR A 390 -12.88 -32.79 -3.47
CA THR A 390 -13.76 -32.18 -2.44
C THR A 390 -13.45 -32.72 -1.05
N LYS A 391 -13.16 -34.02 -0.96
CA LYS A 391 -12.79 -34.72 0.27
C LYS A 391 -11.47 -34.23 0.86
N GLU A 392 -10.45 -34.05 0.03
CA GLU A 392 -9.14 -33.51 0.45
C GLU A 392 -9.24 -32.05 0.92
N LEU A 393 -10.09 -31.25 0.28
CA LEU A 393 -10.30 -29.85 0.65
C LEU A 393 -11.07 -29.69 1.96
N LEU A 394 -12.08 -30.53 2.18
CA LEU A 394 -12.79 -30.58 3.46
C LEU A 394 -11.87 -31.04 4.59
N ALA A 395 -10.97 -31.99 4.33
CA ALA A 395 -9.95 -32.39 5.29
C ALA A 395 -8.99 -31.23 5.62
N TYR A 396 -8.52 -30.49 4.61
CA TYR A 396 -7.66 -29.31 4.76
C TYR A 396 -8.32 -28.18 5.58
N TRP A 397 -9.58 -27.88 5.28
CA TRP A 397 -10.39 -26.90 6.01
C TRP A 397 -10.53 -27.25 7.48
N CYS A 398 -10.86 -28.51 7.75
CA CYS A 398 -11.05 -29.05 9.09
C CYS A 398 -9.77 -29.19 9.90
N ASN A 399 -8.60 -28.96 9.29
CA ASN A 399 -7.30 -28.96 9.96
C ASN A 399 -6.72 -27.54 10.11
N GLY A 400 -7.55 -26.50 9.94
CA GLY A 400 -7.18 -25.10 10.22
C GLY A 400 -6.41 -24.41 9.11
N GLY A 401 -6.31 -25.02 7.93
CA GLY A 401 -5.47 -24.57 6.82
C GLY A 401 -5.82 -23.23 6.15
N ILE A 402 -6.78 -22.46 6.68
CA ILE A 402 -7.11 -21.11 6.17
C ILE A 402 -7.25 -20.09 7.29
N SER A 403 -7.84 -20.47 8.42
CA SER A 403 -7.93 -19.59 9.57
C SER A 403 -8.34 -20.35 10.85
N PRO A 404 -8.07 -19.74 12.02
CA PRO A 404 -8.72 -20.07 13.29
C PRO A 404 -10.24 -20.28 13.19
N GLN A 405 -10.92 -19.49 12.35
CA GLN A 405 -12.37 -19.52 12.18
C GLN A 405 -12.82 -20.74 11.36
N ALA A 406 -12.09 -21.08 10.30
CA ALA A 406 -12.33 -22.26 9.48
C ALA A 406 -12.31 -23.57 10.30
N MET A 407 -11.35 -23.68 11.24
CA MET A 407 -11.29 -24.80 12.17
C MET A 407 -12.53 -24.89 13.06
N LYS A 408 -12.93 -23.76 13.66
CA LYS A 408 -14.12 -23.69 14.53
C LYS A 408 -15.40 -24.02 13.79
N ASP A 409 -15.55 -23.50 12.57
CA ASP A 409 -16.70 -23.78 11.73
C ASP A 409 -16.75 -25.28 11.42
N CYS A 410 -15.66 -25.91 10.97
CA CYS A 410 -15.65 -27.35 10.73
C CYS A 410 -16.05 -28.16 11.98
N LEU A 411 -15.50 -27.84 13.16
CA LEU A 411 -15.84 -28.55 14.41
C LEU A 411 -17.33 -28.47 14.73
N LYS A 412 -17.93 -27.28 14.54
CA LYS A 412 -19.37 -27.06 14.66
C LYS A 412 -20.16 -27.94 13.68
N TRP A 413 -19.77 -27.99 12.41
CA TRP A 413 -20.49 -28.75 11.38
C TRP A 413 -20.31 -30.27 11.52
N LYS A 414 -19.14 -30.75 11.97
CA LYS A 414 -18.90 -32.15 12.31
C LYS A 414 -19.80 -32.61 13.45
N SER A 415 -19.96 -31.79 14.50
CA SER A 415 -20.91 -32.05 15.58
C SER A 415 -22.35 -32.16 15.08
N ALA A 416 -22.73 -31.33 14.10
CA ALA A 416 -24.06 -31.37 13.47
C ALA A 416 -24.27 -32.58 12.54
N CYS A 417 -23.20 -33.18 12.03
CA CYS A 417 -23.24 -34.37 11.18
C CYS A 417 -23.29 -35.70 11.96
N GLY A 418 -23.08 -35.68 13.28
CA GLY A 418 -23.34 -36.80 14.18
C GLY A 418 -22.71 -38.13 13.73
N ALA A 419 -23.54 -39.18 13.62
CA ALA A 419 -23.11 -40.54 13.29
C ALA A 419 -22.37 -40.66 11.93
N SER A 420 -22.70 -39.79 10.95
CA SER A 420 -22.04 -39.79 9.63
C SER A 420 -20.55 -39.43 9.72
N CYS A 421 -20.16 -38.69 10.76
CA CYS A 421 -18.79 -38.32 11.10
C CYS A 421 -18.27 -39.06 12.35
N ALA A 422 -18.95 -40.11 12.81
CA ALA A 422 -18.49 -40.89 13.96
C ALA A 422 -17.17 -41.61 13.63
N GLY A 423 -16.18 -41.43 14.52
CA GLY A 423 -14.81 -41.92 14.31
C GLY A 423 -13.94 -41.06 13.38
N GLU A 424 -14.47 -39.97 12.80
CA GLU A 424 -13.72 -38.99 11.95
C GLU A 424 -13.28 -37.73 12.72
N TRP A 425 -13.38 -37.82 14.04
CA TRP A 425 -12.92 -36.80 14.99
C TRP A 425 -11.39 -36.77 15.04
N VAL A 426 -10.68 -36.51 13.93
CA VAL A 426 -9.19 -36.35 13.89
C VAL A 426 -8.40 -37.53 14.52
N MET A 427 -9.04 -38.69 14.75
CA MET A 427 -8.52 -39.76 15.60
C MET A 427 -8.12 -41.04 14.83
N ALA A 428 -7.94 -40.96 13.51
CA ALA A 428 -7.70 -42.13 12.66
C ALA A 428 -6.39 -42.05 11.86
N ASP A 429 -5.36 -41.40 12.40
CA ASP A 429 -3.97 -41.66 12.00
C ASP A 429 -3.29 -42.43 13.13
N ALA A 430 -2.58 -43.50 12.78
CA ALA A 430 -1.86 -44.38 13.70
C ALA A 430 -0.80 -43.62 14.54
N ASN A 431 -0.43 -42.40 14.13
CA ASN A 431 0.53 -41.53 14.83
C ASN A 431 -0.10 -40.56 15.87
N CYS A 432 -1.42 -40.38 15.92
CA CYS A 432 -2.08 -39.42 16.83
C CYS A 432 -2.58 -40.06 18.15
N GLN A 433 -1.78 -40.91 18.82
CA GLN A 433 -2.26 -41.79 19.90
C GLN A 433 -2.40 -41.17 21.30
N ASP A 434 -2.30 -39.84 21.48
CA ASP A 434 -2.48 -39.21 22.80
C ASP A 434 -3.96 -38.94 23.13
N SER A 435 -4.62 -39.96 23.69
CA SER A 435 -6.02 -39.92 24.07
C SER A 435 -6.39 -38.74 25.00
N CYS A 436 -5.45 -38.29 25.85
CA CYS A 436 -5.69 -37.18 26.77
C CYS A 436 -5.74 -35.84 26.05
N SER A 437 -4.70 -35.52 25.28
CA SER A 437 -4.63 -34.26 24.54
C SER A 437 -5.73 -34.16 23.50
N ASN A 438 -6.10 -35.27 22.88
CA ASN A 438 -7.20 -35.34 21.94
C ASN A 438 -8.55 -35.00 22.60
N CYS A 439 -8.82 -35.53 23.79
CA CYS A 439 -10.05 -35.17 24.51
C CYS A 439 -10.07 -33.69 24.92
N VAL A 440 -8.93 -33.14 25.37
CA VAL A 440 -8.83 -31.73 25.77
C VAL A 440 -9.17 -30.80 24.61
N LEU A 441 -8.59 -31.04 23.44
CA LEU A 441 -8.80 -30.21 22.25
C LEU A 441 -10.24 -30.34 21.70
N GLN A 442 -10.93 -31.44 22.01
CA GLN A 442 -12.35 -31.60 21.70
C GLN A 442 -13.25 -30.75 22.62
N TYR A 443 -12.87 -30.62 23.90
CA TYR A 443 -13.65 -29.85 24.87
C TYR A 443 -13.37 -28.34 24.80
N ARG A 444 -12.17 -27.97 24.34
CA ARG A 444 -11.69 -26.59 24.21
C ARG A 444 -11.28 -26.33 22.75
N ASP A 445 -12.28 -26.02 21.94
CA ASP A 445 -12.16 -25.73 20.51
C ASP A 445 -11.39 -24.45 20.18
N ASP A 446 -11.01 -23.67 21.20
CA ASP A 446 -10.25 -22.43 21.12
C ASP A 446 -8.74 -22.64 21.18
N ILE A 447 -8.25 -23.80 21.64
CA ILE A 447 -6.82 -24.07 21.83
C ILE A 447 -6.07 -24.11 20.49
N LEU A 448 -6.47 -24.98 19.55
CA LEU A 448 -5.77 -25.08 18.25
C LEU A 448 -5.80 -23.76 17.47
N PRO A 449 -6.95 -23.05 17.37
CA PRO A 449 -7.00 -21.72 16.75
C PRO A 449 -6.04 -20.71 17.39
N PHE A 450 -5.92 -20.71 18.73
CA PHE A 450 -5.01 -19.82 19.45
C PHE A 450 -3.53 -20.12 19.13
N PHE A 451 -3.13 -21.40 19.15
CA PHE A 451 -1.75 -21.79 18.86
C PHE A 451 -1.38 -21.55 17.40
N LEU A 452 -2.31 -21.83 16.47
CA LEU A 452 -2.15 -21.52 15.05
C LEU A 452 -1.92 -20.01 14.82
N GLN A 453 -2.69 -19.15 15.50
CA GLN A 453 -2.56 -17.70 15.40
C GLN A 453 -1.20 -17.19 15.92
N ASN A 454 -0.58 -17.92 16.83
CA ASN A 454 0.77 -17.64 17.35
C ASN A 454 1.87 -18.39 16.57
N GLN A 455 1.59 -18.81 15.34
CA GLN A 455 2.49 -19.51 14.43
C GLN A 455 3.03 -20.86 14.93
N TRP A 456 2.29 -21.54 15.82
CA TRP A 456 2.63 -22.91 16.19
C TRP A 456 2.14 -23.89 15.12
N ASP A 457 2.93 -24.94 14.93
CA ASP A 457 2.56 -26.08 14.11
C ASP A 457 1.49 -26.92 14.81
N VAL A 458 0.22 -26.70 14.44
CA VAL A 458 -0.95 -27.37 15.00
C VAL A 458 -1.28 -28.73 14.36
N ARG A 459 -0.31 -29.40 13.73
CA ARG A 459 -0.49 -30.80 13.26
C ARG A 459 -0.65 -31.76 14.45
N CYS A 460 -1.39 -32.86 14.27
CA CYS A 460 -1.78 -33.77 15.37
C CYS A 460 -0.58 -34.32 16.17
N GLN A 461 0.56 -34.52 15.50
CA GLN A 461 1.83 -34.94 16.11
C GLN A 461 2.35 -34.00 17.20
N ASN A 462 1.85 -32.76 17.24
CA ASN A 462 2.21 -31.74 18.22
C ASN A 462 1.11 -31.49 19.25
N TYR A 463 -0.02 -32.20 19.22
CA TYR A 463 -1.13 -31.96 20.16
C TYR A 463 -0.74 -32.17 21.61
N SER A 464 0.09 -33.17 21.92
CA SER A 464 0.62 -33.36 23.28
C SER A 464 1.45 -32.17 23.74
N LYS A 465 2.25 -31.57 22.86
CA LYS A 465 3.06 -30.38 23.13
C LYS A 465 2.21 -29.11 23.22
N ILE A 466 1.19 -28.98 22.38
CA ILE A 466 0.26 -27.84 22.36
C ILE A 466 -0.63 -27.87 23.59
N VAL A 467 -1.20 -29.02 23.94
CA VAL A 467 -1.96 -29.20 25.17
C VAL A 467 -1.04 -29.03 26.36
N SER A 468 0.19 -29.54 26.35
CA SER A 468 1.18 -29.30 27.42
C SER A 468 1.51 -27.81 27.57
N ASN A 469 1.70 -27.08 26.47
CA ASN A 469 1.96 -25.65 26.49
C ASN A 469 0.72 -24.86 26.94
N TRP A 470 -0.47 -25.21 26.44
CA TRP A 470 -1.75 -24.68 26.89
C TRP A 470 -1.99 -24.95 28.38
N CYS A 471 -1.59 -26.12 28.90
CA CYS A 471 -1.62 -26.42 30.33
C CYS A 471 -0.62 -25.56 31.13
N GLY A 472 0.40 -25.00 30.49
CA GLY A 472 1.25 -23.95 31.07
C GLY A 472 0.62 -22.55 31.03
N ILE A 473 -0.19 -22.26 30.01
CA ILE A 473 -0.91 -20.98 29.82
C ILE A 473 -2.17 -20.90 30.70
N ASP A 474 -2.95 -21.97 30.77
CA ASP A 474 -4.17 -22.15 31.56
C ASP A 474 -4.09 -23.44 32.39
N PRO A 475 -3.28 -23.48 33.46
CA PRO A 475 -3.09 -24.69 34.28
C PRO A 475 -4.37 -25.16 34.96
N LYS A 476 -5.25 -24.21 35.32
CA LYS A 476 -6.53 -24.53 35.97
C LYS A 476 -7.54 -25.08 34.97
N GLY A 477 -7.76 -24.41 33.84
CA GLY A 477 -8.64 -24.91 32.78
C GLY A 477 -8.15 -26.23 32.20
N CYS A 478 -6.83 -26.42 32.09
CA CYS A 478 -6.27 -27.72 31.76
C CYS A 478 -6.55 -28.79 32.81
N SER A 479 -6.31 -28.52 34.10
CA SER A 479 -6.64 -29.45 35.16
C SER A 479 -8.13 -29.77 35.20
N ASP A 480 -9.01 -28.79 35.04
CA ASP A 480 -10.46 -28.98 35.09
C ASP A 480 -10.94 -29.84 33.92
N VAL A 481 -10.45 -29.59 32.71
CA VAL A 481 -10.76 -30.42 31.53
C VAL A 481 -10.15 -31.81 31.68
N LYS A 482 -8.86 -31.93 32.05
CA LYS A 482 -8.17 -33.24 32.18
C LYS A 482 -8.69 -34.09 33.33
N ASN A 483 -9.11 -33.50 34.45
CA ASN A 483 -9.51 -34.23 35.66
C ASN A 483 -11.03 -34.42 35.80
N ASN A 484 -11.84 -33.73 34.99
CA ASN A 484 -13.29 -33.93 34.94
C ASN A 484 -13.73 -34.45 33.56
N ASN A 485 -13.76 -33.57 32.56
CA ASN A 485 -14.36 -33.83 31.25
C ASN A 485 -13.61 -34.89 30.43
N CYS A 486 -12.29 -34.97 30.63
CA CYS A 486 -11.37 -35.87 29.95
C CYS A 486 -10.68 -36.85 30.91
N LYS A 487 -11.23 -37.01 32.12
CA LYS A 487 -10.65 -37.82 33.20
C LYS A 487 -10.27 -39.22 32.75
N SER A 488 -11.19 -39.93 32.10
CA SER A 488 -10.96 -41.30 31.61
C SER A 488 -9.82 -41.39 30.58
N SER A 489 -9.62 -40.34 29.78
CA SER A 489 -8.58 -40.29 28.75
C SER A 489 -7.23 -39.80 29.28
N CYS A 490 -7.21 -39.05 30.40
CA CYS A 490 -6.02 -38.38 30.95
C CYS A 490 -5.40 -39.05 32.18
N SER A 491 -6.00 -40.11 32.69
CA SER A 491 -5.57 -40.77 33.94
C SER A 491 -4.37 -41.72 33.78
N GLY A 492 -3.66 -41.71 32.65
CA GLY A 492 -2.48 -42.54 32.39
C GLY A 492 -1.15 -41.77 32.43
N GLY A 493 -0.56 -41.62 33.63
CA GLY A 493 0.83 -41.17 33.88
C GLY A 493 1.03 -39.64 33.87
N GLY A 494 1.00 -38.92 35.01
CA GLY A 494 2.12 -38.69 35.96
C GLY A 494 2.92 -37.44 35.55
N ALA A 495 3.19 -36.38 36.33
CA ALA A 495 3.12 -36.10 37.76
C ALA A 495 2.94 -34.58 38.03
N THR A 496 2.55 -34.27 39.26
CA THR A 496 2.22 -32.98 39.93
C THR A 496 3.37 -31.96 40.03
N VAL A 497 3.07 -30.64 40.07
CA VAL A 497 3.44 -29.64 41.14
C VAL A 497 2.60 -28.35 40.99
N SER A 498 2.09 -27.80 42.10
CA SER A 498 1.53 -26.43 42.32
C SER A 498 2.55 -25.63 43.16
N PRO A 499 2.62 -24.26 43.25
CA PRO A 499 1.50 -23.27 43.24
C PRO A 499 1.73 -21.93 42.47
N SER A 500 0.64 -21.14 42.27
CA SER A 500 0.44 -19.65 42.11
C SER A 500 1.59 -18.70 41.68
N PRO A 501 1.38 -17.55 40.96
CA PRO A 501 0.29 -16.57 41.14
C PRO A 501 -0.37 -15.98 39.86
N ALA A 502 -1.47 -15.25 40.07
CA ALA A 502 -2.40 -14.69 39.09
C ALA A 502 -1.76 -13.73 38.06
N VAL A 503 -2.06 -13.93 36.77
CA VAL A 503 -1.64 -13.03 35.69
C VAL A 503 -2.64 -11.89 35.55
N GLY A 504 -2.22 -10.67 35.89
CA GLY A 504 -3.02 -9.46 35.73
C GLY A 504 -2.99 -8.89 34.31
N GLY A 505 -4.04 -8.17 33.92
CA GLY A 505 -4.17 -7.44 32.65
C GLY A 505 -3.47 -6.08 32.64
N THR A 506 -3.62 -5.34 31.55
CA THR A 506 -2.94 -4.05 31.29
C THR A 506 -3.95 -2.92 31.05
N ILE A 507 -3.77 -1.75 31.66
CA ILE A 507 -4.56 -0.55 31.35
C ILE A 507 -3.62 0.54 30.85
N TYR A 508 -3.96 1.18 29.73
CA TYR A 508 -3.16 2.25 29.11
C TYR A 508 -4.00 3.50 28.82
N GLY A 509 -3.35 4.64 28.68
CA GLY A 509 -4.04 5.88 28.35
C GLY A 509 -3.09 7.07 28.23
N VAL A 510 -3.67 8.21 27.86
CA VAL A 510 -2.94 9.47 27.68
C VAL A 510 -3.60 10.59 28.48
N ILE A 511 -2.79 11.56 28.92
CA ILE A 511 -3.21 12.73 29.69
C ILE A 511 -2.81 14.01 28.92
N TRP A 512 -3.77 14.91 28.67
CA TRP A 512 -3.54 16.15 27.91
C TRP A 512 -4.39 17.33 28.39
N ASP A 513 -4.04 18.53 27.94
CA ASP A 513 -4.75 19.78 28.17
C ASP A 513 -5.72 20.05 27.00
N ASP A 514 -7.02 20.14 27.28
CA ASP A 514 -8.06 20.50 26.30
C ASP A 514 -8.17 22.03 26.22
N THR A 515 -7.19 22.65 25.58
CA THR A 515 -7.11 24.09 25.38
C THR A 515 -8.16 24.62 24.39
N LYS A 516 -8.85 23.73 23.67
CA LYS A 516 -9.83 24.08 22.62
C LYS A 516 -11.28 23.93 23.11
N GLY A 517 -11.49 23.33 24.27
CA GLY A 517 -12.81 23.16 24.91
C GLY A 517 -13.77 22.27 24.12
N ASN A 518 -13.24 21.48 23.17
CA ASN A 518 -14.03 20.74 22.19
C ASN A 518 -14.50 19.37 22.74
N THR A 519 -13.96 18.90 23.86
CA THR A 519 -14.36 17.61 24.44
C THR A 519 -15.66 17.75 25.24
N LYS A 520 -16.70 17.02 24.78
CA LYS A 520 -17.99 16.86 25.48
C LYS A 520 -18.27 15.42 25.94
N GLN A 521 -17.31 14.49 25.81
CA GLN A 521 -17.49 13.07 26.15
C GLN A 521 -16.30 12.53 26.98
N PRO A 522 -16.51 11.50 27.83
CA PRO A 522 -15.49 10.97 28.76
C PRO A 522 -14.26 10.29 28.10
N ASP A 523 -14.26 10.13 26.78
CA ASP A 523 -13.27 9.40 25.98
C ASP A 523 -12.69 10.23 24.81
N GLY A 524 -12.76 11.57 24.89
CA GLY A 524 -12.40 12.49 23.81
C GLY A 524 -11.08 12.16 23.10
N VAL A 525 -11.07 12.26 21.76
CA VAL A 525 -9.89 12.08 20.92
C VAL A 525 -9.05 13.36 20.94
N ARG A 526 -7.81 13.27 21.46
CA ARG A 526 -6.84 14.37 21.49
C ARG A 526 -6.50 14.83 20.07
N GLN A 527 -6.56 16.14 19.83
CA GLN A 527 -6.09 16.73 18.57
C GLN A 527 -4.55 16.84 18.53
N PRO A 528 -3.90 16.77 17.36
CA PRO A 528 -2.44 16.71 17.26
C PRO A 528 -1.71 17.85 17.98
N ASP A 529 -2.31 19.04 18.04
CA ASP A 529 -1.76 20.27 18.58
C ASP A 529 -2.15 20.57 20.05
N GLU A 530 -2.94 19.69 20.70
CA GLU A 530 -3.32 19.86 22.11
C GLU A 530 -2.16 19.45 23.05
N PRO A 531 -1.73 20.29 24.01
CA PRO A 531 -0.55 20.01 24.83
C PRO A 531 -0.68 18.72 25.66
N LEU A 532 0.34 17.86 25.63
CA LEU A 532 0.40 16.66 26.47
C LEU A 532 0.90 17.02 27.87
N ILE A 533 0.27 16.45 28.90
CA ILE A 533 0.62 16.73 30.29
C ILE A 533 1.43 15.55 30.80
N SER A 534 2.66 15.78 31.23
CA SER A 534 3.52 14.77 31.84
C SER A 534 3.65 15.00 33.35
N GLY A 535 4.15 14.02 34.10
CA GLY A 535 4.43 14.23 35.51
C GLY A 535 3.26 13.92 36.48
N ILE A 536 2.20 13.26 36.02
CA ILE A 536 0.99 12.96 36.80
C ILE A 536 0.99 11.49 37.25
N LYS A 537 0.70 11.26 38.54
CA LYS A 537 0.58 9.92 39.13
C LYS A 537 -0.81 9.30 38.86
N VAL A 538 -0.83 8.02 38.47
CA VAL A 538 -2.05 7.29 38.08
C VAL A 538 -2.22 6.00 38.90
N CYS A 539 -3.45 5.68 39.31
CA CYS A 539 -3.75 4.47 40.09
C CYS A 539 -5.09 3.80 39.72
N VAL A 540 -5.24 2.52 40.08
CA VAL A 540 -6.45 1.71 39.82
C VAL A 540 -7.07 1.18 41.10
N ARG A 541 -8.41 1.15 41.13
CA ARG A 541 -9.23 0.57 42.21
C ARG A 541 -10.34 -0.33 41.66
N GLN A 542 -10.83 -1.24 42.50
CA GLN A 542 -12.06 -1.97 42.20
C GLN A 542 -13.28 -1.04 42.27
N LEU A 543 -14.22 -1.22 41.34
CA LEU A 543 -15.39 -0.34 41.21
C LEU A 543 -16.29 -0.29 42.46
N THR A 544 -16.16 -1.27 43.35
CA THR A 544 -16.94 -1.42 44.59
C THR A 544 -16.29 -0.81 45.84
N SER A 545 -15.03 -0.36 45.77
CA SER A 545 -14.33 0.21 46.95
C SER A 545 -14.56 1.73 47.06
N SER A 546 -15.13 2.19 48.19
CA SER A 546 -15.40 3.61 48.47
C SER A 546 -14.29 4.33 49.27
N ASP A 547 -13.23 3.63 49.69
CA ASP A 547 -12.17 4.17 50.56
C ASP A 547 -11.12 5.02 49.79
N PRO A 548 -10.92 6.31 50.14
CA PRO A 548 -9.95 7.18 49.46
C PRO A 548 -8.47 6.76 49.61
N ALA A 549 -8.11 5.91 50.58
CA ALA A 549 -6.71 5.51 50.85
C ALA A 549 -6.28 4.19 50.17
N ASN A 550 -7.22 3.37 49.69
CA ASN A 550 -6.95 1.98 49.34
C ASN A 550 -6.64 1.78 47.83
N CYS A 551 -5.44 2.16 47.40
CA CYS A 551 -4.94 1.92 46.03
C CYS A 551 -4.45 0.47 45.87
N THR A 552 -4.96 -0.24 44.86
CA THR A 552 -4.69 -1.69 44.69
C THR A 552 -3.56 -1.98 43.71
N VAL A 553 -3.44 -1.19 42.64
CA VAL A 553 -2.28 -1.19 41.75
C VAL A 553 -1.89 0.27 41.51
N THR A 554 -0.72 0.63 42.00
CA THR A 554 -0.10 1.94 41.86
C THR A 554 1.16 1.77 41.04
N GLN A 555 1.34 2.58 40.01
CA GLN A 555 2.65 2.74 39.39
C GLN A 555 3.22 4.05 39.93
N ASP A 556 4.26 3.98 40.75
CA ASP A 556 4.88 5.16 41.36
C ASP A 556 5.68 6.01 40.37
N LYS A 557 5.59 5.70 39.07
CA LYS A 557 6.14 6.51 38.00
C LYS A 557 5.05 7.38 37.39
N LEU A 558 5.38 8.66 37.30
CA LEU A 558 4.61 9.66 36.58
C LEU A 558 4.40 9.21 35.13
N ASN A 559 3.27 9.61 34.52
CA ASN A 559 3.11 9.43 33.09
C ASN A 559 4.25 10.11 32.31
N ASP A 560 4.60 9.54 31.16
CA ASP A 560 5.81 9.92 30.44
C ASP A 560 5.75 11.36 29.88
N ALA A 561 6.88 11.85 29.37
CA ALA A 561 6.98 13.20 28.77
C ALA A 561 6.00 13.42 27.60
N LYS A 562 5.39 12.35 27.07
CA LYS A 562 4.38 12.35 26.00
C LYS A 562 2.96 12.09 26.54
N GLY A 563 2.77 12.24 27.85
CA GLY A 563 1.48 12.10 28.51
C GLY A 563 0.97 10.67 28.70
N ASN A 564 1.70 9.63 28.26
CA ASN A 564 1.21 8.25 28.25
C ASN A 564 1.49 7.53 29.57
N TYR A 565 0.61 6.61 29.94
CA TYR A 565 0.79 5.72 31.09
C TYR A 565 0.36 4.28 30.78
N LYS A 566 0.93 3.31 31.52
CA LYS A 566 0.65 1.87 31.35
C LYS A 566 0.71 1.11 32.68
N LEU A 567 -0.44 0.75 33.23
CA LEU A 567 -0.57 -0.05 34.45
C LEU A 567 -0.64 -1.54 34.09
N THR A 568 0.30 -2.36 34.56
CA THR A 568 0.35 -3.81 34.33
C THR A 568 0.02 -4.59 35.60
N GLY A 569 -0.38 -5.85 35.45
CA GLY A 569 -0.71 -6.70 36.60
C GLY A 569 -2.07 -6.39 37.25
N VAL A 570 -2.96 -5.70 36.54
CA VAL A 570 -4.28 -5.31 37.07
C VAL A 570 -5.23 -6.51 37.01
N ALA A 571 -5.74 -6.96 38.16
CA ALA A 571 -6.68 -8.07 38.22
C ALA A 571 -7.95 -7.80 37.39
N ALA A 572 -8.54 -8.84 36.79
CA ALA A 572 -9.72 -8.74 35.95
C ALA A 572 -10.99 -8.32 36.70
N GLY A 573 -11.89 -7.63 36.01
CA GLY A 573 -13.17 -7.12 36.49
C GLY A 573 -13.34 -5.63 36.21
N SER A 574 -14.46 -5.06 36.63
CA SER A 574 -14.75 -3.64 36.45
C SER A 574 -13.86 -2.79 37.38
N ARG A 575 -13.15 -1.80 36.84
CA ARG A 575 -12.20 -0.93 37.53
C ARG A 575 -12.52 0.56 37.34
N LYS A 576 -12.03 1.39 38.25
CA LYS A 576 -11.91 2.84 38.05
C LYS A 576 -10.44 3.23 38.06
N VAL A 577 -10.02 4.04 37.09
CA VAL A 577 -8.69 4.65 37.03
C VAL A 577 -8.78 6.07 37.59
N PHE A 578 -7.78 6.49 38.34
CA PHE A 578 -7.71 7.79 39.01
C PHE A 578 -6.37 8.47 38.76
N VAL A 579 -6.40 9.81 38.72
CA VAL A 579 -5.23 10.69 38.72
C VAL A 579 -5.12 11.42 40.06
N ASP A 580 -3.90 11.54 40.60
CA ASP A 580 -3.66 12.11 41.93
C ASP A 580 -3.46 13.64 41.85
N SER A 581 -4.38 14.40 42.46
CA SER A 581 -4.37 15.86 42.49
C SER A 581 -3.15 16.47 43.20
N SER A 582 -2.43 15.71 44.03
CA SER A 582 -1.21 16.17 44.68
C SER A 582 0.02 16.25 43.75
N SER A 583 -0.04 15.61 42.57
CA SER A 583 1.08 15.56 41.60
C SER A 583 1.09 16.73 40.61
N PHE A 584 0.15 17.67 40.70
CA PHE A 584 -0.04 18.73 39.69
C PHE A 584 0.91 19.94 39.85
N GLY A 585 1.65 20.03 40.96
CA GLY A 585 2.60 21.14 41.18
C GLY A 585 1.97 22.54 41.02
N SER A 586 2.74 23.50 40.49
CA SER A 586 2.28 24.87 40.17
C SER A 586 1.38 24.96 38.94
N TRP A 587 1.10 23.82 38.28
CA TRP A 587 0.24 23.70 37.11
C TRP A 587 -1.23 23.46 37.47
N ALA A 588 -1.55 23.32 38.76
CA ALA A 588 -2.91 23.09 39.20
C ALA A 588 -3.81 24.31 38.88
N PRO A 589 -4.88 24.17 38.10
CA PRO A 589 -5.96 25.14 38.16
C PRO A 589 -6.49 25.17 39.60
N VAL A 590 -6.44 26.35 40.22
CA VAL A 590 -6.86 26.54 41.62
C VAL A 590 -8.32 26.08 41.72
N ASN A 591 -8.55 25.02 42.51
CA ASN A 591 -9.83 24.32 42.79
C ASN A 591 -10.14 22.99 42.03
N LEU A 592 -9.16 22.14 41.70
CA LEU A 592 -9.45 20.71 41.48
C LEU A 592 -9.36 19.91 42.79
N THR A 593 -10.43 19.95 43.59
CA THR A 593 -10.63 19.00 44.71
C THR A 593 -11.31 17.70 44.31
N GLU A 594 -11.71 17.54 43.04
CA GLU A 594 -12.35 16.31 42.56
C GLU A 594 -11.40 15.47 41.70
N ARG A 595 -11.09 14.25 42.18
CA ARG A 595 -10.31 13.25 41.45
C ARG A 595 -11.07 12.86 40.17
N ALA A 596 -10.54 13.19 38.99
CA ALA A 596 -11.11 12.70 37.74
C ALA A 596 -11.03 11.17 37.69
N THR A 597 -12.14 10.50 37.33
CA THR A 597 -12.21 9.02 37.28
C THR A 597 -12.76 8.53 35.96
N ASN A 598 -12.13 7.52 35.36
CA ASN A 598 -12.63 6.88 34.13
C ASN A 598 -12.85 5.37 34.38
N PRO A 599 -14.05 4.81 34.13
CA PRO A 599 -14.29 3.38 34.27
C PRO A 599 -13.58 2.56 33.18
N ALA A 600 -13.02 1.42 33.56
CA ALA A 600 -12.40 0.47 32.63
C ALA A 600 -12.88 -0.97 32.96
N ALA A 601 -13.49 -1.63 31.99
CA ALA A 601 -13.87 -3.04 32.11
C ALA A 601 -12.72 -3.92 31.62
N LEU A 602 -11.97 -4.53 32.54
CA LEU A 602 -10.74 -5.24 32.23
C LEU A 602 -10.92 -6.76 32.29
N GLN A 603 -10.59 -7.47 31.23
CA GLN A 603 -10.56 -8.94 31.21
C GLN A 603 -9.13 -9.45 31.54
N ALA A 604 -9.02 -10.65 32.12
CA ALA A 604 -7.74 -11.20 32.58
C ALA A 604 -6.72 -11.30 31.43
N GLY A 605 -5.51 -10.76 31.63
CA GLY A 605 -4.45 -10.75 30.63
C GLY A 605 -4.73 -9.93 29.37
N LYS A 606 -5.82 -9.16 29.32
CA LYS A 606 -6.18 -8.27 28.20
C LYS A 606 -5.85 -6.82 28.52
N SER A 607 -5.90 -5.96 27.50
CA SER A 607 -5.64 -4.54 27.61
C SER A 607 -6.92 -3.72 27.54
N ALA A 608 -7.03 -2.66 28.33
CA ALA A 608 -8.12 -1.68 28.26
C ALA A 608 -7.58 -0.25 28.24
N SER A 609 -8.32 0.69 27.66
CA SER A 609 -7.96 2.11 27.61
C SER A 609 -8.74 2.94 28.62
N ALA A 610 -8.09 3.96 29.20
CA ALA A 610 -8.72 4.97 30.02
C ALA A 610 -7.93 6.28 29.90
N SER A 611 -8.53 7.36 29.41
CA SER A 611 -7.83 8.61 29.12
C SER A 611 -8.36 9.76 29.98
N PHE A 612 -7.55 10.81 30.17
CA PHE A 612 -7.92 11.99 30.97
C PHE A 612 -7.57 13.29 30.24
N TYR A 613 -8.45 14.28 30.34
CA TYR A 613 -8.20 15.63 29.84
C TYR A 613 -8.56 16.67 30.91
N PHE A 614 -7.89 17.83 30.87
CA PHE A 614 -8.15 18.95 31.77
C PHE A 614 -8.48 20.20 30.97
N LYS A 615 -9.42 21.02 31.45
CA LYS A 615 -9.76 22.29 30.82
C LYS A 615 -9.12 23.44 31.61
N PRO A 616 -8.51 24.45 30.96
CA PRO A 616 -8.02 25.62 31.66
C PRO A 616 -9.19 26.38 32.30
N ILE A 617 -9.05 26.80 33.57
CA ILE A 617 -9.95 27.80 34.12
C ILE A 617 -9.49 29.14 33.54
N LEU A 618 -10.27 29.70 32.61
CA LEU A 618 -10.14 31.11 32.24
C LEU A 618 -10.29 31.94 33.52
N SER A 619 -9.20 32.53 34.01
CA SER A 619 -9.29 33.54 35.07
C SER A 619 -10.23 34.64 34.58
N SER A 620 -11.42 34.67 35.17
CA SER A 620 -12.45 35.66 34.86
C SER A 620 -11.81 37.06 34.88
N PRO A 621 -11.90 37.84 33.79
CA PRO A 621 -11.64 39.27 33.90
C PRO A 621 -12.60 39.83 34.96
N ALA A 622 -12.10 40.73 35.81
CA ALA A 622 -12.96 41.45 36.75
C ALA A 622 -14.16 42.05 36.00
N PRO A 623 -15.38 42.03 36.59
CA PRO A 623 -16.59 42.45 35.89
C PRO A 623 -16.47 43.91 35.45
N SER A 624 -16.25 44.11 34.15
CA SER A 624 -16.40 45.42 33.52
C SER A 624 -17.90 45.72 33.45
N SER A 625 -18.28 46.84 34.04
CA SER A 625 -19.65 47.35 34.10
C SER A 625 -20.30 47.43 32.72
N SER A 626 -21.52 46.90 32.66
CA SER A 626 -22.56 47.00 31.63
C SER A 626 -22.56 48.33 30.85
N PRO A 627 -22.60 48.28 29.50
CA PRO A 627 -23.22 49.33 28.70
C PRO A 627 -24.66 48.95 28.30
N SER A 628 -25.54 49.91 28.54
CA SER A 628 -26.97 49.97 28.20
C SER A 628 -27.33 49.63 26.74
N PRO A 629 -28.59 49.28 26.46
CA PRO A 629 -29.04 48.86 25.13
C PRO A 629 -29.04 50.05 24.15
N VAL A 630 -28.44 49.87 22.98
CA VAL A 630 -28.54 50.82 21.86
C VAL A 630 -29.32 50.19 20.72
N SER A 631 -30.31 50.95 20.27
CA SER A 631 -31.34 50.67 19.27
C SER A 631 -30.82 50.53 17.83
N SER A 632 -31.48 49.61 17.09
CA SER A 632 -31.89 49.57 15.67
C SER A 632 -31.04 50.29 14.58
N PRO A 633 -30.73 49.63 13.45
CA PRO A 633 -29.80 50.14 12.44
C PRO A 633 -30.38 51.24 11.56
N THR A 634 -29.51 52.18 11.14
CA THR A 634 -29.75 53.17 10.08
C THR A 634 -28.80 52.86 8.90
N PRO A 635 -29.25 52.92 7.64
CA PRO A 635 -28.45 52.48 6.48
C PRO A 635 -27.23 53.37 6.21
N THR A 636 -26.09 52.75 5.91
CA THR A 636 -24.83 53.43 5.58
C THR A 636 -24.65 53.55 4.05
N PRO A 637 -24.27 54.72 3.51
CA PRO A 637 -24.09 54.95 2.08
C PRO A 637 -22.77 54.40 1.50
N THR A 638 -22.80 54.31 0.17
CA THR A 638 -21.88 53.74 -0.85
C THR A 638 -20.38 54.05 -0.69
N PRO A 639 -19.46 53.10 -0.97
CA PRO A 639 -18.02 53.29 -0.78
C PRO A 639 -17.35 54.17 -1.86
N THR A 640 -16.35 54.94 -1.41
CA THR A 640 -15.41 55.74 -2.21
C THR A 640 -14.10 54.94 -2.42
N PRO A 641 -13.40 55.02 -3.57
CA PRO A 641 -12.27 54.15 -3.90
C PRO A 641 -11.03 54.36 -3.02
N THR A 642 -10.36 53.26 -2.69
CA THR A 642 -9.16 53.18 -1.83
C THR A 642 -7.86 53.22 -2.66
N PRO A 643 -6.81 53.95 -2.25
CA PRO A 643 -5.53 54.02 -2.95
C PRO A 643 -4.61 52.80 -2.72
N THR A 644 -3.74 52.57 -3.70
CA THR A 644 -2.82 51.44 -3.95
C THR A 644 -1.73 51.22 -2.86
N PRO A 645 -1.36 49.97 -2.51
CA PRO A 645 -0.34 49.69 -1.49
C PRO A 645 1.12 49.79 -1.97
N SER A 646 2.00 50.14 -1.03
CA SER A 646 3.47 50.33 -1.12
C SER A 646 4.25 49.02 -0.85
N PRO A 647 5.48 48.82 -1.39
CA PRO A 647 6.21 47.55 -1.32
C PRO A 647 6.78 47.21 0.08
N SER A 648 6.83 45.91 0.36
CA SER A 648 7.24 45.26 1.62
C SER A 648 8.78 45.08 1.73
N PRO A 649 9.40 45.17 2.93
CA PRO A 649 10.86 45.04 3.12
C PRO A 649 11.36 43.58 3.10
N THR A 650 12.60 43.43 2.65
CA THR A 650 13.34 42.17 2.45
C THR A 650 13.84 41.54 3.76
N PRO A 651 13.76 40.21 3.96
CA PRO A 651 14.18 39.55 5.21
C PRO A 651 15.71 39.38 5.34
N THR A 652 16.19 39.51 6.57
CA THR A 652 17.60 39.36 7.02
C THR A 652 17.96 37.88 7.26
N PRO A 653 19.19 37.42 6.94
CA PRO A 653 19.59 36.01 7.09
C PRO A 653 19.78 35.58 8.56
N THR A 654 19.27 34.38 8.87
CA THR A 654 19.37 33.71 10.18
C THR A 654 20.75 33.06 10.39
N PRO A 655 21.40 33.18 11.56
CA PRO A 655 22.73 32.61 11.81
C PRO A 655 22.70 31.08 11.92
N THR A 656 23.69 30.42 11.31
CA THR A 656 23.84 28.95 11.30
C THR A 656 24.67 28.50 12.52
N LEU A 657 24.12 27.61 13.35
CA LEU A 657 24.81 27.00 14.50
C LEU A 657 25.94 26.08 14.02
N GLN A 658 27.14 26.18 14.58
CA GLN A 658 28.27 25.26 14.32
C GLN A 658 28.27 24.08 15.31
N LEU A 659 28.55 22.87 14.81
CA LEU A 659 28.69 21.65 15.63
C LEU A 659 29.82 21.76 16.66
N SER A 660 29.60 21.18 17.84
CA SER A 660 30.62 21.07 18.89
C SER A 660 31.69 20.02 18.53
N SER A 661 32.83 20.06 19.22
CA SER A 661 33.97 19.13 19.00
C SER A 661 33.61 17.67 19.24
N GLU A 662 32.65 17.38 20.13
CA GLU A 662 32.15 16.03 20.39
C GLU A 662 31.16 15.56 19.33
N GLN A 663 30.47 16.49 18.65
CA GLN A 663 29.50 16.18 17.61
C GLN A 663 30.16 15.90 16.25
N ILE A 664 31.34 16.46 16.00
CA ILE A 664 32.08 16.27 14.74
C ILE A 664 32.33 14.81 14.38
N LYS A 665 32.44 13.89 15.37
CA LYS A 665 32.63 12.46 15.07
C LYS A 665 31.41 11.80 14.43
N PHE A 666 30.23 12.39 14.58
CA PHE A 666 28.97 11.91 14.02
C PHE A 666 28.66 12.51 12.64
N ASP A 667 29.38 13.55 12.23
CA ASP A 667 29.35 14.11 10.87
C ASP A 667 30.29 13.29 9.97
N LEU A 668 29.73 12.21 9.41
CA LEU A 668 30.46 11.20 8.66
C LEU A 668 30.81 11.64 7.24
N ASN A 669 30.04 12.58 6.68
CA ASN A 669 30.23 13.18 5.35
C ASN A 669 31.04 14.51 5.37
N LYS A 670 31.28 15.07 6.57
CA LYS A 670 32.03 16.31 6.85
C LYS A 670 31.37 17.59 6.35
N ASP A 671 30.04 17.62 6.25
CA ASP A 671 29.28 18.78 5.78
C ASP A 671 28.93 19.79 6.89
N LYS A 672 29.38 19.53 8.13
CA LYS A 672 29.12 20.27 9.37
C LYS A 672 27.68 20.18 9.86
N LYS A 673 26.92 19.19 9.42
CA LYS A 673 25.61 18.82 9.94
C LYS A 673 25.64 17.34 10.31
N ILE A 674 24.79 16.95 11.24
CA ILE A 674 24.51 15.55 11.52
C ILE A 674 23.08 15.36 11.03
N ASN A 675 22.88 14.55 10.00
CA ASN A 675 21.57 14.36 9.40
C ASN A 675 21.42 12.97 8.80
N SER A 676 20.37 12.78 7.99
CA SER A 676 20.02 11.48 7.41
C SER A 676 21.11 10.90 6.51
N ILE A 677 21.99 11.75 5.98
CA ILE A 677 23.13 11.30 5.17
C ILE A 677 24.16 10.59 6.04
N ASP A 678 24.48 11.10 7.24
CA ASP A 678 25.42 10.44 8.16
C ASP A 678 24.86 9.12 8.67
N VAL A 679 23.56 9.08 8.97
CA VAL A 679 22.83 7.86 9.34
C VAL A 679 22.89 6.81 8.23
N SER A 680 22.67 7.21 6.97
CA SER A 680 22.77 6.31 5.83
C SER A 680 24.19 5.78 5.63
N LEU A 681 25.21 6.63 5.77
CA LEU A 681 26.62 6.22 5.68
C LEU A 681 27.02 5.23 6.77
N PHE A 682 26.47 5.38 7.99
CA PHE A 682 26.66 4.42 9.07
C PHE A 682 26.01 3.06 8.75
N LEU A 683 24.75 3.07 8.29
CA LEU A 683 23.99 1.85 8.00
C LEU A 683 24.53 1.07 6.79
N GLU A 684 25.01 1.78 5.78
CA GLU A 684 25.66 1.16 4.61
C GLU A 684 26.95 0.43 5.02
N PHE A 685 27.73 1.02 5.92
CA PHE A 685 28.94 0.37 6.43
C PHE A 685 28.64 -0.81 7.36
N TRP A 686 27.68 -0.66 8.28
CA TRP A 686 27.30 -1.71 9.24
C TRP A 686 26.79 -2.99 8.55
N ARG A 687 26.14 -2.87 7.39
CA ARG A 687 25.69 -4.04 6.59
C ARG A 687 26.82 -4.86 5.97
N ASN A 688 28.01 -4.28 5.83
CA ASN A 688 29.14 -4.94 5.18
C ASN A 688 30.03 -5.75 6.17
N ASP A 689 29.60 -5.91 7.44
CA ASP A 689 30.24 -6.71 8.50
C ASP A 689 31.76 -6.48 8.68
N SER A 690 32.26 -5.31 8.25
CA SER A 690 33.67 -4.94 8.32
C SER A 690 33.87 -3.99 9.50
N TYR A 691 34.83 -4.26 10.39
CA TYR A 691 35.11 -3.35 11.51
C TYR A 691 35.84 -2.09 11.04
N SER A 692 35.49 -0.94 11.62
CA SER A 692 36.21 0.32 11.47
C SER A 692 36.01 1.22 12.69
N GLN A 693 37.11 1.65 13.30
CA GLN A 693 37.10 2.56 14.45
C GLN A 693 36.35 3.87 14.19
N LYS A 694 36.21 4.29 12.92
CA LYS A 694 35.45 5.51 12.56
C LYS A 694 33.97 5.41 12.94
N TYR A 695 33.39 4.21 12.93
CA TYR A 695 31.96 3.96 13.17
C TYR A 695 31.71 3.31 14.54
N ASP A 696 32.75 3.09 15.32
CA ASP A 696 32.68 2.61 16.71
C ASP A 696 32.72 3.84 17.62
N PHE A 697 31.55 4.45 17.85
CA PHE A 697 31.44 5.76 18.48
C PHE A 697 31.61 5.73 20.00
N ASN A 698 31.38 4.57 20.61
CA ASN A 698 31.62 4.31 22.02
C ASN A 698 32.99 3.65 22.30
N ASN A 699 33.74 3.31 21.26
CA ASN A 699 35.06 2.66 21.28
C ASN A 699 35.08 1.32 22.05
N ASP A 700 34.01 0.53 21.93
CA ASP A 700 33.92 -0.78 22.58
C ASP A 700 34.51 -1.93 21.74
N GLY A 701 34.95 -1.63 20.51
CA GLY A 701 35.53 -2.59 19.58
C GLY A 701 34.50 -3.32 18.71
N VAL A 702 33.21 -3.00 18.80
CA VAL A 702 32.13 -3.67 18.06
C VAL A 702 31.08 -2.66 17.58
N ILE A 703 30.94 -2.51 16.26
CA ILE A 703 29.90 -1.64 15.67
C ILE A 703 28.52 -2.31 15.84
N ASN A 704 27.65 -1.70 16.65
CA ASN A 704 26.34 -2.28 16.94
C ASN A 704 25.22 -1.23 17.13
N THR A 705 24.06 -1.66 17.64
CA THR A 705 22.88 -0.79 17.84
C THR A 705 23.14 0.37 18.80
N ILE A 706 24.16 0.28 19.66
CA ILE A 706 24.55 1.34 20.61
C ILE A 706 25.28 2.49 19.90
N ASP A 707 26.15 2.19 18.93
CA ASP A 707 26.77 3.22 18.08
C ASP A 707 25.72 3.90 17.21
N TYR A 708 24.80 3.12 16.65
CA TYR A 708 23.68 3.64 15.89
C TYR A 708 22.80 4.59 16.72
N ALA A 709 22.47 4.21 17.96
CA ALA A 709 21.72 5.06 18.87
C ALA A 709 22.51 6.34 19.25
N SER A 710 23.83 6.25 19.37
CA SER A 710 24.70 7.39 19.65
C SER A 710 24.69 8.41 18.52
N LEU A 711 24.72 7.95 17.26
CA LEU A 711 24.56 8.79 16.08
C LEU A 711 23.18 9.47 16.04
N LEU A 712 22.10 8.71 16.22
CA LEU A 712 20.74 9.26 16.22
C LEU A 712 20.48 10.26 17.34
N SER A 713 21.14 10.12 18.49
CA SER A 713 21.02 11.07 19.59
C SER A 713 21.64 12.44 19.32
N ASN A 714 22.46 12.56 18.27
CA ASN A 714 23.10 13.80 17.85
C ASN A 714 22.59 14.32 16.48
N PHE A 715 21.54 13.69 15.93
CA PHE A 715 20.88 14.03 14.66
C PHE A 715 20.06 15.32 14.71
#